data_AF-I3CRD3-F1
#
_entry.id   AF-I3CRD3-F1
#
_cell.length_a   1.000
_cell.length_b   1.000
_cell.length_c   1.000
_cell.angle_alpha   90.00
_cell.angle_beta   90.00
_cell.angle_gamma   90.00
#
_symmetry.space_group_name_H-M   'P 1'
#
loop_
_entity.id
_entity.type
_entity.pdbx_description
1 polymer ?
#
loop_
_entity_poly.entity_id
_entity_poly.type
_entity_poly.pdbx_seq_one_letter_code
_entity_poly.pdbx_strand_id
1 'polypeptide(L)'
;MRWVLTIVGGIAGIVLALAGDWSIGPTMILVAGLGFWLGNVMFAPVEEEAPPAAFTGTAPTASLAARVRQLEDRVNMLSEEVERLRRESPHYLPQPEPPIAADLPEDVRPRRADSKPVALTASSVSESLAPAPDPAIVPSLAQPEHPPAVQASTTAQRKAEVPPAMPAAPDLLERAFHAARDWLLGGNTVVRVGIIVLFFGVAFLLKYAASNSLLPIELRLAGTALGAAVLLGLGWRLRERRTVYGLLLQGGGVGVLYLTVFAAVKLYALIAPGMALPLMVVICALSAFLAIRQDAATLAFMGSAGGSLAPVLVSSGGGSHVALFSYYALLNAGIFAIAWFKAWRALNLLGFSFTFVIGSIWGATAYAPEHFASTEAFLVLFLLMYVGISLLYALRRECVVQHYVDGTLVFGTPIAATALQAAMVKSMPFGLAWSAVALSAFYLLVAAGLMRWRQRLGLLFDAMLALGAIFATLALPFAFSGQTTGAAWAIEGAALVWMSVRQRRLLALLSGLLMQGAAAVAFLASWGEPVGISALPVANAGFLFMLMIALAGLFIGWWLQVRSDAGRWHVWLPEAGLAAALWGLCWWAAAGVREIQSHAAPLAYPEAVSFILPALVLWAILTAWLAHAARCLLAWPLARCVEQALAPLLALLTLGLFLTSAAPLTAWGWLAWPLAVVSTYAILWRLEKGQEREETSRWSPHALQHLLSFWMLCALLAFEGYWRLRQFVPEGAWSWSAWAYGLGLCLLAVATLGSRLRWPVAAHAWLYQVWGAAPLALLLWVWSIGSAASEGDAAPLFWLPLLNPLDVAQLLAFVAVAAWIGRLRQLKVSEPPVEMNYLAFATVFLWFNALLLRTLHHWTGLPYTLADISHSALAQAALTVFWALCALTMQVIATRGGMRMLWFAGGALLGGTVIKLFLFDLSRIQGLERIVAFIGVGVLLLLVGYFSPLPPRQATPEEVKP
;
A
#
# COMPACT_ATOMS: atom_id res chain seq x y z
N MET A 1 8.63 -10.45 -2.95
CA MET A 1 7.62 -11.12 -3.82
C MET A 1 6.24 -11.26 -3.15
N ARG A 2 5.67 -12.47 -2.91
CA ARG A 2 4.22 -12.69 -2.60
C ARG A 2 3.57 -11.69 -1.63
N TRP A 3 4.14 -11.47 -0.45
CA TRP A 3 3.65 -10.50 0.54
C TRP A 3 3.58 -9.05 0.03
N VAL A 4 4.52 -8.63 -0.83
CA VAL A 4 4.54 -7.28 -1.42
C VAL A 4 3.32 -7.07 -2.33
N LEU A 5 2.95 -8.07 -3.13
CA LEU A 5 1.75 -8.01 -3.97
C LEU A 5 0.46 -8.02 -3.14
N THR A 6 0.47 -8.68 -1.98
CA THR A 6 -0.66 -8.67 -1.03
C THR A 6 -0.82 -7.28 -0.38
N ILE A 7 0.28 -6.65 0.02
CA ILE A 7 0.29 -5.29 0.61
C ILE A 7 -0.12 -4.24 -0.44
N VAL A 8 0.47 -4.28 -1.63
CA VAL A 8 0.10 -3.41 -2.75
C VAL A 8 -1.37 -3.63 -3.14
N GLY A 9 -1.84 -4.87 -3.19
CA GLY A 9 -3.25 -5.21 -3.43
C GLY A 9 -4.19 -4.69 -2.35
N GLY A 10 -3.79 -4.72 -1.07
CA GLY A 10 -4.57 -4.14 0.02
C GLY A 10 -4.70 -2.63 -0.10
N ILE A 11 -3.60 -1.90 -0.30
CA ILE A 11 -3.63 -0.44 -0.47
C ILE A 11 -4.38 -0.06 -1.76
N ALA A 12 -4.19 -0.81 -2.84
CA ALA A 12 -4.97 -0.67 -4.07
C ALA A 12 -6.48 -0.86 -3.84
N GLY A 13 -6.87 -1.86 -3.04
CA GLY A 13 -8.27 -2.10 -2.67
C GLY A 13 -8.87 -0.98 -1.82
N ILE A 14 -8.08 -0.30 -0.98
CA ILE A 14 -8.50 0.93 -0.29
C ILE A 14 -8.72 2.06 -1.30
N VAL A 15 -7.76 2.31 -2.20
CA VAL A 15 -7.85 3.39 -3.21
C VAL A 15 -9.01 3.14 -4.20
N LEU A 16 -9.26 1.90 -4.59
CA LEU A 16 -10.41 1.48 -5.41
C LEU A 16 -11.74 1.55 -4.64
N ALA A 17 -11.76 1.27 -3.33
CA ALA A 17 -12.96 1.41 -2.53
C ALA A 17 -13.38 2.88 -2.39
N LEU A 18 -12.41 3.74 -2.07
CA LEU A 18 -12.60 5.19 -2.05
C LEU A 18 -13.06 5.69 -3.43
N ALA A 19 -12.34 5.35 -4.50
CA ALA A 19 -12.71 5.72 -5.87
C ALA A 19 -14.04 5.14 -6.39
N GLY A 20 -14.62 4.17 -5.68
CA GLY A 20 -15.87 3.50 -6.02
C GLY A 20 -17.07 3.86 -5.13
N ASP A 21 -16.87 4.69 -4.09
CA ASP A 21 -17.79 4.82 -2.93
C ASP A 21 -18.22 3.45 -2.34
N TRP A 22 -17.29 2.47 -2.36
CA TRP A 22 -17.50 1.12 -1.87
C TRP A 22 -16.97 0.92 -0.45
N SER A 23 -17.49 -0.09 0.25
CA SER A 23 -17.05 -0.42 1.61
C SER A 23 -15.57 -0.84 1.63
N ILE A 24 -14.73 -0.07 2.33
CA ILE A 24 -13.26 -0.18 2.30
C ILE A 24 -12.78 -1.56 2.73
N GLY A 25 -13.32 -2.12 3.82
CA GLY A 25 -12.89 -3.42 4.37
C GLY A 25 -13.03 -4.58 3.38
N PRO A 26 -14.24 -4.89 2.87
CA PRO A 26 -14.44 -5.95 1.89
C PRO A 26 -13.57 -5.78 0.63
N THR A 27 -13.53 -4.61 0.02
CA THR A 27 -12.77 -4.38 -1.21
C THR A 27 -11.25 -4.47 -0.99
N MET A 28 -10.74 -3.94 0.14
CA MET A 28 -9.34 -4.14 0.56
C MET A 28 -8.98 -5.62 0.65
N ILE A 29 -9.80 -6.42 1.33
CA ILE A 29 -9.57 -7.86 1.51
C ILE A 29 -9.62 -8.59 0.16
N LEU A 30 -10.58 -8.25 -0.71
CA LEU A 30 -10.76 -8.89 -2.02
C LEU A 30 -9.57 -8.60 -2.95
N VAL A 31 -9.12 -7.35 -3.04
CA VAL A 31 -7.97 -6.97 -3.90
C VAL A 31 -6.63 -7.42 -3.29
N ALA A 32 -6.47 -7.46 -1.96
CA ALA A 32 -5.32 -8.09 -1.31
C ALA A 32 -5.26 -9.60 -1.61
N GLY A 33 -6.40 -10.30 -1.53
CA GLY A 33 -6.52 -11.71 -1.89
C GLY A 33 -6.21 -11.97 -3.37
N LEU A 34 -6.68 -11.10 -4.26
CA LEU A 34 -6.34 -11.15 -5.69
C LEU A 34 -4.83 -10.94 -5.92
N GLY A 35 -4.21 -10.00 -5.20
CA GLY A 35 -2.76 -9.76 -5.23
C GLY A 35 -1.94 -10.94 -4.70
N PHE A 36 -2.41 -11.61 -3.65
CA PHE A 36 -1.82 -12.85 -3.15
C PHE A 36 -1.94 -14.00 -4.17
N TRP A 37 -3.10 -14.17 -4.79
CA TRP A 37 -3.33 -15.19 -5.81
C TRP A 37 -2.48 -14.95 -7.07
N LEU A 38 -2.45 -13.72 -7.59
CA LEU A 38 -1.54 -13.32 -8.67
C LEU A 38 -0.07 -13.56 -8.29
N GLY A 39 0.31 -13.31 -7.04
CA GLY A 39 1.65 -13.61 -6.53
C GLY A 39 1.97 -15.09 -6.40
N ASN A 40 0.97 -15.96 -6.28
CA ASN A 40 1.14 -17.41 -6.34
C ASN A 40 1.22 -17.92 -7.78
N VAL A 41 0.46 -17.35 -8.72
CA VAL A 41 0.45 -17.76 -10.14
C VAL A 41 1.68 -17.24 -10.90
N MET A 42 2.02 -15.96 -10.76
CA MET A 42 3.19 -15.35 -11.43
C MET A 42 4.53 -15.85 -10.87
N PHE A 43 4.53 -16.40 -9.65
CA PHE A 43 5.70 -16.96 -8.98
C PHE A 43 5.39 -18.34 -8.40
N ALA A 44 4.71 -19.18 -9.19
CA ALA A 44 4.71 -20.61 -9.00
C ALA A 44 6.10 -21.15 -9.37
N PRO A 45 6.68 -22.11 -8.60
CA PRO A 45 7.77 -22.91 -9.14
C PRO A 45 7.24 -23.69 -10.35
N VAL A 46 8.05 -23.84 -11.40
CA VAL A 46 7.72 -24.75 -12.49
C VAL A 46 7.88 -26.17 -11.96
N GLU A 47 6.78 -26.87 -11.76
CA GLU A 47 6.79 -28.30 -11.50
C GLU A 47 7.20 -29.03 -12.80
N GLU A 48 8.27 -29.83 -12.75
CA GLU A 48 8.59 -30.75 -13.85
C GLU A 48 7.45 -31.80 -13.92
N GLU A 49 6.78 -31.90 -15.08
CA GLU A 49 5.65 -32.83 -15.24
C GLU A 49 6.11 -34.28 -15.00
N ALA A 50 5.47 -34.95 -14.04
CA ALA A 50 5.78 -36.35 -13.74
C ALA A 50 5.42 -37.26 -14.94
N PRO A 51 6.31 -38.17 -15.36
CA PRO A 51 6.05 -39.05 -16.49
C PRO A 51 4.90 -40.03 -16.20
N PRO A 52 4.14 -40.46 -17.23
CA PRO A 52 2.95 -41.29 -17.05
C PRO A 52 3.28 -42.68 -16.48
N ALA A 53 2.44 -43.16 -15.57
CA ALA A 53 2.69 -44.36 -14.78
C ALA A 53 2.51 -45.66 -15.59
N ALA A 54 3.60 -46.15 -16.20
CA ALA A 54 3.70 -47.52 -16.70
C ALA A 54 5.17 -47.99 -16.81
N PHE A 55 5.68 -48.73 -15.82
CA PHE A 55 6.46 -49.97 -16.00
C PHE A 55 6.80 -50.59 -14.63
N THR A 56 6.83 -51.93 -14.58
CA THR A 56 7.16 -52.72 -13.38
C THR A 56 8.63 -53.15 -13.38
N GLY A 57 9.36 -52.93 -12.29
CA GLY A 57 10.74 -53.42 -12.14
C GLY A 57 11.47 -52.88 -10.90
N THR A 58 12.31 -53.71 -10.29
CA THR A 58 13.03 -53.38 -9.05
C THR A 58 14.46 -52.91 -9.31
N ALA A 59 14.74 -51.62 -9.09
CA ALA A 59 16.09 -51.04 -8.97
C ALA A 59 16.01 -49.68 -8.22
N PRO A 60 17.10 -49.17 -7.61
CA PRO A 60 16.99 -48.25 -6.47
C PRO A 60 16.89 -46.77 -6.82
N THR A 61 16.46 -45.98 -5.83
CA THR A 61 16.38 -44.51 -5.85
C THR A 61 17.76 -43.85 -5.97
N ALA A 62 18.13 -43.47 -7.20
CA ALA A 62 19.27 -42.58 -7.46
C ALA A 62 18.96 -41.14 -6.97
N SER A 63 19.00 -40.96 -5.64
CA SER A 63 18.68 -39.70 -4.99
C SER A 63 19.71 -38.59 -5.26
N LEU A 64 19.38 -37.37 -4.83
CA LEU A 64 20.19 -36.15 -4.99
C LEU A 64 21.69 -36.34 -4.70
N ALA A 65 22.04 -37.21 -3.75
CA ALA A 65 23.42 -37.54 -3.38
C ALA A 65 24.28 -38.07 -4.55
N ALA A 66 23.69 -38.81 -5.50
CA ALA A 66 24.42 -39.27 -6.68
C ALA A 66 24.78 -38.12 -7.63
N ARG A 67 23.86 -37.14 -7.77
CA ARG A 67 24.04 -35.94 -8.61
C ARG A 67 24.97 -34.92 -7.95
N VAL A 68 24.99 -34.86 -6.62
CA VAL A 68 25.97 -34.09 -5.82
C VAL A 68 27.38 -34.69 -5.98
N ARG A 69 27.58 -36.00 -5.79
CA ARG A 69 28.88 -36.64 -6.04
C ARG A 69 29.37 -36.42 -7.46
N GLN A 70 28.50 -36.60 -8.46
CA GLN A 70 28.86 -36.34 -9.86
C GLN A 70 29.29 -34.89 -10.12
N LEU A 71 28.81 -33.91 -9.34
CA LEU A 71 29.27 -32.52 -9.39
C LEU A 71 30.58 -32.31 -8.61
N GLU A 72 30.73 -32.91 -7.44
CA GLU A 72 31.97 -32.89 -6.64
C GLU A 72 33.14 -33.49 -7.43
N ASP A 73 32.96 -34.68 -8.02
CA ASP A 73 33.92 -35.33 -8.91
C ASP A 73 34.27 -34.46 -10.12
N ARG A 74 33.29 -33.73 -10.69
CA ARG A 74 33.50 -32.83 -11.83
C ARG A 74 34.27 -31.57 -11.44
N VAL A 75 34.02 -31.02 -10.25
CA VAL A 75 34.76 -29.87 -9.70
C VAL A 75 36.19 -30.27 -9.38
N ASN A 76 36.40 -31.44 -8.76
CA ASN A 76 37.72 -31.97 -8.46
C ASN A 76 38.55 -32.16 -9.74
N MET A 77 38.00 -32.86 -10.75
CA MET A 77 38.61 -33.00 -12.08
C MET A 77 38.97 -31.64 -12.71
N LEU A 78 38.05 -30.69 -12.71
CA LEU A 78 38.31 -29.36 -13.29
C LEU A 78 39.37 -28.57 -12.49
N SER A 79 39.44 -28.75 -11.18
CA SER A 79 40.48 -28.12 -10.35
C SER A 79 41.87 -28.74 -10.57
N GLU A 80 41.96 -30.06 -10.71
CA GLU A 80 43.19 -30.75 -11.08
C GLU A 80 43.65 -30.38 -12.50
N GLU A 81 42.72 -30.26 -13.46
CA GLU A 81 43.04 -29.87 -14.83
C GLU A 81 43.45 -28.38 -14.93
N VAL A 82 42.79 -27.48 -14.19
CA VAL A 82 43.22 -26.08 -14.06
C VAL A 82 44.61 -25.98 -13.42
N GLU A 83 44.88 -26.74 -12.34
CA GLU A 83 46.19 -26.69 -11.70
C GLU A 83 47.29 -27.36 -12.54
N ARG A 84 46.95 -28.42 -13.29
CA ARG A 84 47.82 -29.03 -14.29
C ARG A 84 48.18 -28.03 -15.39
N LEU A 85 47.19 -27.36 -16.00
CA LEU A 85 47.43 -26.29 -17.00
C LEU A 85 48.29 -25.16 -16.42
N ARG A 86 48.10 -24.82 -15.14
CA ARG A 86 48.89 -23.81 -14.42
C ARG A 86 50.34 -24.23 -14.15
N ARG A 87 50.63 -25.54 -14.10
CA ARG A 87 52.00 -26.11 -14.04
C ARG A 87 52.61 -26.29 -15.43
N GLU A 88 51.81 -26.64 -16.44
CA GLU A 88 52.23 -26.83 -17.83
C GLU A 88 52.44 -25.51 -18.59
N SER A 89 51.93 -24.37 -18.09
CA SER A 89 52.14 -23.03 -18.68
C SER A 89 52.76 -22.01 -17.70
N PRO A 90 54.08 -22.04 -17.43
CA PRO A 90 54.75 -21.13 -16.49
C PRO A 90 54.95 -19.69 -16.99
N HIS A 91 54.33 -19.28 -18.12
CA HIS A 91 54.77 -18.11 -18.88
C HIS A 91 53.63 -17.22 -19.42
N TYR A 92 52.63 -16.94 -18.58
CA TYR A 92 51.72 -15.80 -18.81
C TYR A 92 51.32 -15.07 -17.51
N LEU A 93 52.30 -14.39 -16.92
CA LEU A 93 52.07 -13.24 -16.04
C LEU A 93 52.88 -12.06 -16.58
N PRO A 94 52.32 -10.85 -16.71
CA PRO A 94 53.10 -9.68 -17.10
C PRO A 94 54.16 -9.37 -16.05
N GLN A 95 55.42 -9.21 -16.47
CA GLN A 95 56.44 -8.61 -15.61
C GLN A 95 56.20 -7.09 -15.52
N PRO A 96 56.48 -6.45 -14.38
CA PRO A 96 56.47 -5.00 -14.28
C PRO A 96 57.75 -4.42 -14.91
N GLU A 97 57.65 -3.88 -16.12
CA GLU A 97 58.77 -3.17 -16.77
C GLU A 97 59.07 -1.82 -16.08
N PRO A 98 60.34 -1.35 -16.13
CA PRO A 98 60.78 -0.14 -15.44
C PRO A 98 60.36 1.15 -16.17
N PRO A 99 60.35 2.30 -15.48
CA PRO A 99 60.04 3.59 -16.10
C PRO A 99 61.17 4.05 -17.03
N ILE A 100 60.91 4.03 -18.34
CA ILE A 100 61.77 4.65 -19.36
C ILE A 100 61.40 6.13 -19.47
N ALA A 101 62.41 7.00 -19.54
CA ALA A 101 62.23 8.45 -19.66
C ALA A 101 61.72 8.85 -21.05
N ALA A 102 60.96 9.95 -21.12
CA ALA A 102 60.60 10.62 -22.36
C ALA A 102 61.43 11.91 -22.49
N ASP A 103 62.11 12.07 -23.62
CA ASP A 103 63.01 13.20 -23.87
C ASP A 103 62.27 14.54 -24.05
N LEU A 104 62.92 15.61 -23.60
CA LEU A 104 62.57 17.00 -23.91
C LEU A 104 63.62 17.58 -24.87
N PRO A 105 63.23 18.24 -25.97
CA PRO A 105 64.09 19.21 -26.65
C PRO A 105 64.33 20.44 -25.77
N GLU A 106 65.57 20.93 -25.71
CA GLU A 106 65.90 22.23 -25.10
C GLU A 106 65.29 23.40 -25.92
N ASP A 107 64.95 24.52 -25.26
CA ASP A 107 65.74 25.76 -25.47
C ASP A 107 65.56 26.80 -24.32
N VAL A 108 66.51 27.73 -24.24
CA VAL A 108 66.57 29.00 -23.47
C VAL A 108 66.61 28.91 -21.92
N ARG A 109 67.81 29.24 -21.39
CA ARG A 109 68.18 29.49 -19.98
C ARG A 109 68.05 31.01 -19.66
N PRO A 110 68.51 31.58 -18.50
CA PRO A 110 68.97 31.06 -17.19
C PRO A 110 68.09 31.62 -16.01
N ARG A 111 68.40 31.58 -14.69
CA ARG A 111 69.67 31.70 -13.94
C ARG A 111 69.51 31.23 -12.47
N ARG A 112 70.64 30.81 -11.85
CA ARG A 112 70.81 30.55 -10.40
C ARG A 112 70.73 31.87 -9.58
N ALA A 113 70.65 31.90 -8.25
CA ALA A 113 71.11 30.93 -7.24
C ALA A 113 70.33 31.06 -5.90
N ASP A 114 70.51 30.21 -4.88
CA ASP A 114 71.43 29.04 -4.77
C ASP A 114 70.69 27.79 -4.21
N SER A 115 71.00 27.06 -3.11
CA SER A 115 72.02 27.12 -2.05
C SER A 115 72.49 25.71 -1.62
N LYS A 116 73.45 25.64 -0.68
CA LYS A 116 74.09 24.38 -0.24
C LYS A 116 74.18 24.19 1.29
N PRO A 117 74.41 22.96 1.79
CA PRO A 117 74.02 22.54 3.14
C PRO A 117 75.19 21.98 4.00
N VAL A 118 74.84 21.17 5.02
CA VAL A 118 75.66 20.25 5.86
C VAL A 118 76.11 20.75 7.24
N ALA A 119 75.72 20.00 8.28
CA ALA A 119 76.50 19.73 9.49
C ALA A 119 76.04 18.40 10.14
N LEU A 120 76.98 17.58 10.64
CA LEU A 120 76.74 16.27 11.30
C LEU A 120 77.76 16.08 12.45
N THR A 121 77.28 15.86 13.68
CA THR A 121 78.01 15.42 14.90
C THR A 121 77.00 15.28 16.05
N ALA A 122 77.08 14.41 17.07
CA ALA A 122 77.90 13.22 17.42
C ALA A 122 77.10 12.44 18.52
N SER A 123 77.09 11.10 18.60
CA SER A 123 77.96 10.22 19.44
C SER A 123 78.19 10.67 20.90
N SER A 124 78.21 9.81 21.95
CA SER A 124 78.11 8.32 22.05
C SER A 124 78.18 7.83 23.52
N VAL A 125 78.09 6.50 23.76
CA VAL A 125 78.48 5.74 25.01
C VAL A 125 77.47 5.84 26.19
N SER A 126 77.18 4.79 26.99
CA SER A 126 77.84 3.49 27.24
C SER A 126 76.92 2.25 27.28
N GLU A 127 77.53 1.06 27.35
CA GLU A 127 76.96 -0.30 27.25
C GLU A 127 77.57 -1.26 28.31
N SER A 128 76.88 -2.39 28.62
CA SER A 128 77.39 -3.68 29.17
C SER A 128 76.40 -4.34 30.17
N LEU A 129 76.29 -5.65 30.42
CA LEU A 129 76.26 -6.91 29.62
C LEU A 129 76.48 -8.12 30.58
N ALA A 130 75.45 -8.98 30.75
CA ALA A 130 75.55 -10.42 31.11
C ALA A 130 76.20 -10.82 32.48
N PRO A 131 76.25 -12.11 32.90
CA PRO A 131 75.71 -13.35 32.32
C PRO A 131 74.85 -14.25 33.28
N ALA A 132 74.46 -15.43 32.81
CA ALA A 132 73.88 -16.56 33.59
C ALA A 132 74.98 -17.60 34.00
N PRO A 133 74.74 -18.70 34.78
CA PRO A 133 73.85 -19.82 34.39
C PRO A 133 73.15 -20.64 35.54
N ASP A 134 72.49 -21.73 35.11
CA ASP A 134 71.88 -22.91 35.79
C ASP A 134 72.86 -23.87 36.53
N PRO A 135 72.48 -25.03 37.14
CA PRO A 135 71.14 -25.54 37.60
C PRO A 135 71.10 -26.32 38.96
N ALA A 136 69.86 -26.58 39.44
CA ALA A 136 69.30 -27.78 40.13
C ALA A 136 70.03 -28.63 41.22
N ILE A 137 69.27 -28.96 42.29
CA ILE A 137 69.24 -30.26 43.03
C ILE A 137 67.85 -30.42 43.72
N VAL A 138 67.38 -31.66 43.96
CA VAL A 138 66.03 -32.00 44.49
C VAL A 138 66.15 -33.16 45.51
N PRO A 139 65.62 -33.07 46.76
CA PRO A 139 64.33 -33.68 47.17
C PRO A 139 63.64 -32.95 48.36
N SER A 140 62.58 -33.43 49.04
CA SER A 140 61.29 -34.07 48.66
C SER A 140 60.48 -34.34 49.96
N LEU A 141 59.15 -34.15 49.94
CA LEU A 141 58.11 -34.64 50.89
C LEU A 141 58.18 -34.29 52.41
N ALA A 142 57.17 -33.54 52.88
CA ALA A 142 56.29 -33.90 54.02
C ALA A 142 55.00 -33.02 54.06
N GLN A 143 53.89 -33.57 54.58
CA GLN A 143 52.56 -32.95 54.76
C GLN A 143 51.96 -33.50 56.10
N PRO A 144 50.78 -33.06 56.63
CA PRO A 144 49.65 -32.32 56.03
C PRO A 144 49.42 -30.95 56.74
N GLU A 145 48.26 -30.28 56.87
CA GLU A 145 46.83 -30.54 56.54
C GLU A 145 46.01 -29.23 56.41
N HIS A 146 44.77 -29.33 55.86
CA HIS A 146 43.54 -28.52 56.00
C HIS A 146 43.52 -26.95 56.16
N PRO A 147 42.43 -26.23 55.78
CA PRO A 147 41.23 -26.60 54.99
C PRO A 147 41.00 -25.62 53.78
N PRO A 148 39.78 -25.33 53.24
CA PRO A 148 39.23 -26.11 52.13
C PRO A 148 38.63 -25.34 50.91
N ALA A 149 38.46 -26.06 49.78
CA ALA A 149 37.50 -25.83 48.66
C ALA A 149 37.71 -24.56 47.77
N VAL A 150 37.20 -24.44 46.53
CA VAL A 150 36.05 -25.07 45.84
C VAL A 150 36.40 -25.48 44.37
N GLN A 151 35.69 -26.46 43.80
CA GLN A 151 35.82 -27.01 42.43
C GLN A 151 34.85 -26.27 41.44
N ALA A 152 34.62 -26.59 40.15
CA ALA A 152 35.01 -27.68 39.24
C ALA A 152 34.93 -27.18 37.77
N SER A 153 35.23 -28.04 36.78
CA SER A 153 35.22 -27.70 35.34
C SER A 153 34.37 -28.67 34.51
N THR A 154 33.50 -28.20 33.61
CA THR A 154 33.19 -28.86 32.31
C THR A 154 32.41 -27.98 31.31
N THR A 155 32.92 -27.94 30.07
CA THR A 155 32.20 -27.99 28.77
C THR A 155 30.87 -27.24 28.55
N ALA A 156 30.87 -26.21 27.67
CA ALA A 156 30.01 -26.14 26.45
C ALA A 156 30.22 -24.87 25.56
N GLN A 157 30.12 -25.08 24.24
CA GLN A 157 29.73 -24.17 23.14
C GLN A 157 29.88 -22.63 23.31
N ARG A 158 30.81 -22.06 22.53
CA ARG A 158 30.92 -20.60 22.27
C ARG A 158 29.81 -20.14 21.30
N LYS A 159 28.66 -19.74 21.84
CA LYS A 159 27.57 -19.11 21.09
C LYS A 159 28.04 -17.76 20.50
N ALA A 160 27.59 -17.42 19.29
CA ALA A 160 27.89 -16.12 18.69
C ALA A 160 27.28 -14.99 19.53
N GLU A 161 28.12 -14.01 19.88
CA GLU A 161 27.78 -12.96 20.84
C GLU A 161 27.10 -11.80 20.11
N VAL A 162 25.85 -11.51 20.49
CA VAL A 162 25.09 -10.37 19.96
C VAL A 162 25.71 -9.09 20.52
N PRO A 163 25.97 -8.04 19.70
CA PRO A 163 26.46 -6.77 20.22
C PRO A 163 25.55 -6.25 21.34
N PRO A 164 26.09 -5.79 22.48
CA PRO A 164 25.26 -5.34 23.59
C PRO A 164 24.36 -4.20 23.12
N ALA A 165 23.05 -4.37 23.31
CA ALA A 165 22.09 -3.31 23.04
C ALA A 165 22.48 -2.08 23.86
N MET A 166 22.57 -0.92 23.20
CA MET A 166 22.75 0.35 23.92
C MET A 166 21.66 0.45 24.98
N PRO A 167 21.97 0.81 26.24
CA PRO A 167 20.96 1.04 27.25
C PRO A 167 19.93 2.02 26.73
N ALA A 168 18.64 1.65 26.81
CA ALA A 168 17.57 2.59 26.50
C ALA A 168 17.79 3.86 27.32
N ALA A 169 17.75 5.03 26.66
CA ALA A 169 18.03 6.28 27.34
C ALA A 169 16.99 6.46 28.47
N PRO A 170 17.41 6.54 29.76
CA PRO A 170 16.46 6.60 30.86
C PRO A 170 15.59 7.85 30.73
N ASP A 171 14.32 7.69 31.10
CA ASP A 171 13.26 8.64 30.80
C ASP A 171 13.58 10.03 31.38
N LEU A 172 13.06 11.08 30.74
CA LEU A 172 13.25 12.47 31.16
C LEU A 172 12.80 12.68 32.61
N LEU A 173 11.72 11.99 33.02
CA LEU A 173 11.17 12.01 34.36
C LEU A 173 12.09 11.31 35.38
N GLU A 174 12.73 10.20 34.99
CA GLU A 174 13.67 9.46 35.83
C GLU A 174 15.01 10.21 36.01
N ARG A 175 15.51 10.83 34.93
CA ARG A 175 16.64 11.77 35.00
C ARG A 175 16.33 12.99 35.87
N ALA A 176 15.12 13.54 35.77
CA ALA A 176 14.68 14.64 36.62
C ALA A 176 14.58 14.22 38.10
N PHE A 177 14.07 13.01 38.38
CA PHE A 177 14.00 12.45 39.73
C PHE A 177 15.39 12.25 40.34
N HIS A 178 16.34 11.63 39.61
CA HIS A 178 17.72 11.49 40.09
C HIS A 178 18.42 12.83 40.29
N ALA A 179 18.26 13.78 39.35
CA ALA A 179 18.81 15.13 39.50
C ALA A 179 18.20 15.87 40.72
N ALA A 180 16.90 15.71 40.99
CA ALA A 180 16.25 16.29 42.17
C ALA A 180 16.72 15.63 43.47
N ARG A 181 16.84 14.30 43.50
CA ARG A 181 17.34 13.53 44.65
C ARG A 181 18.77 13.93 45.01
N ASP A 182 19.65 13.99 44.02
CA ASP A 182 21.06 14.29 44.23
C ASP A 182 21.29 15.82 44.44
N TRP A 183 20.35 16.67 44.03
CA TRP A 183 20.28 18.08 44.43
C TRP A 183 19.83 18.27 45.90
N LEU A 184 18.96 17.40 46.41
CA LEU A 184 18.54 17.39 47.82
C LEU A 184 19.61 16.81 48.75
N LEU A 185 20.24 15.69 48.37
CA LEU A 185 21.16 14.93 49.22
C LEU A 185 22.65 15.25 48.98
N GLY A 186 23.00 15.95 47.90
CA GLY A 186 24.38 16.32 47.57
C GLY A 186 24.99 17.36 48.52
N GLY A 187 26.30 17.23 48.78
CA GLY A 187 27.06 17.82 49.90
C GLY A 187 27.17 19.36 50.04
N ASN A 188 26.06 20.10 49.93
CA ASN A 188 25.95 21.48 50.43
C ASN A 188 24.53 21.82 50.92
N THR A 189 23.75 20.80 51.33
CA THR A 189 22.34 20.91 51.73
C THR A 189 22.12 21.92 52.86
N VAL A 190 23.01 21.96 53.85
CA VAL A 190 22.90 22.89 55.00
C VAL A 190 22.90 24.36 54.55
N VAL A 191 23.69 24.73 53.54
CA VAL A 191 23.68 26.10 52.98
C VAL A 191 22.43 26.36 52.16
N ARG A 192 21.95 25.38 51.38
CA ARG A 192 20.71 25.50 50.58
C ARG A 192 19.49 25.69 51.49
N VAL A 193 19.36 24.84 52.51
CA VAL A 193 18.32 24.96 53.55
C VAL A 193 18.49 26.26 54.33
N GLY A 194 19.71 26.63 54.71
CA GLY A 194 19.99 27.90 55.40
C GLY A 194 19.56 29.14 54.61
N ILE A 195 19.73 29.15 53.28
CA ILE A 195 19.26 30.24 52.42
C ILE A 195 17.73 30.23 52.28
N ILE A 196 17.09 29.06 52.19
CA ILE A 196 15.62 28.95 52.17
C ILE A 196 15.03 29.41 53.51
N VAL A 197 15.62 29.02 54.64
CA VAL A 197 15.21 29.45 55.99
C VAL A 197 15.48 30.94 56.20
N LEU A 198 16.60 31.49 55.71
CA LEU A 198 16.85 32.93 55.73
C LEU A 198 15.85 33.70 54.86
N PHE A 199 15.49 33.17 53.69
CA PHE A 199 14.50 33.76 52.79
C PHE A 199 13.10 33.79 53.42
N PHE A 200 12.65 32.66 53.99
CA PHE A 200 11.41 32.61 54.76
C PHE A 200 11.48 33.50 56.01
N GLY A 201 12.61 33.52 56.73
CA GLY A 201 12.82 34.37 57.90
C GLY A 201 12.71 35.86 57.57
N VAL A 202 13.30 36.31 56.45
CA VAL A 202 13.15 37.68 55.95
C VAL A 202 11.71 37.94 55.48
N ALA A 203 11.07 37.01 54.78
CA ALA A 203 9.67 37.15 54.37
C ALA A 203 8.70 37.24 55.57
N PHE A 204 8.92 36.45 56.62
CA PHE A 204 8.17 36.51 57.87
C PHE A 204 8.49 37.76 58.68
N LEU A 205 9.75 38.22 58.73
CA LEU A 205 10.13 39.49 59.37
C LEU A 205 9.45 40.68 58.68
N LEU A 206 9.40 40.68 57.34
CA LEU A 206 8.71 41.70 56.55
C LEU A 206 7.20 41.64 56.74
N LYS A 207 6.60 40.45 56.75
CA LYS A 207 5.17 40.26 57.06
C LYS A 207 4.86 40.74 58.48
N TYR A 208 5.70 40.43 59.47
CA TYR A 208 5.55 40.87 60.85
C TYR A 208 5.69 42.39 60.99
N ALA A 209 6.69 43.00 60.37
CA ALA A 209 6.84 44.46 60.31
C ALA A 209 5.67 45.14 59.58
N ALA A 210 5.06 44.46 58.59
CA ALA A 210 3.87 44.94 57.90
C ALA A 210 2.59 44.81 58.74
N SER A 211 2.42 43.74 59.50
CA SER A 211 1.27 43.51 60.38
C SER A 211 1.26 44.39 61.63
N ASN A 212 2.41 44.92 62.07
CA ASN A 212 2.54 45.70 63.30
C ASN A 212 2.80 47.21 63.07
N SER A 213 2.72 47.71 61.83
CA SER A 213 2.80 49.14 61.48
C SER A 213 4.07 49.91 61.89
N LEU A 214 5.14 49.23 62.32
CA LEU A 214 6.32 49.83 62.99
C LEU A 214 7.17 50.80 62.14
N LEU A 215 7.04 50.79 60.80
CA LEU A 215 7.82 51.62 59.86
C LEU A 215 6.96 52.00 58.63
N PRO A 216 7.21 53.13 57.95
CA PRO A 216 6.68 53.43 56.61
C PRO A 216 7.03 52.35 55.57
N ILE A 217 6.17 52.14 54.56
CA ILE A 217 6.32 51.04 53.59
C ILE A 217 7.52 51.23 52.65
N GLU A 218 7.84 52.48 52.35
CA GLU A 218 9.00 52.94 51.59
C GLU A 218 10.29 52.49 52.28
N LEU A 219 10.38 52.71 53.59
CA LEU A 219 11.54 52.33 54.41
C LEU A 219 11.67 50.82 54.58
N ARG A 220 10.54 50.07 54.64
CA ARG A 220 10.57 48.59 54.62
C ARG A 220 11.18 48.07 53.31
N LEU A 221 10.69 48.57 52.17
CA LEU A 221 11.16 48.14 50.85
C LEU A 221 12.61 48.61 50.56
N ALA A 222 12.97 49.83 50.94
CA ALA A 222 14.35 50.30 50.92
C ALA A 222 15.27 49.44 51.80
N GLY A 223 14.81 49.02 52.98
CA GLY A 223 15.52 48.07 53.85
C GLY A 223 15.77 46.72 53.19
N THR A 224 14.81 46.17 52.45
CA THR A 224 15.03 44.92 51.68
C THR A 224 16.00 45.09 50.52
N ALA A 225 15.94 46.22 49.79
CA ALA A 225 16.88 46.52 48.71
C ALA A 225 18.31 46.71 49.25
N LEU A 226 18.46 47.37 50.42
CA LEU A 226 19.74 47.53 51.10
C LEU A 226 20.28 46.18 51.60
N GLY A 227 19.43 45.34 52.21
CA GLY A 227 19.79 43.98 52.59
C GLY A 227 20.24 43.12 51.40
N ALA A 228 19.57 43.24 50.24
CA ALA A 228 19.97 42.59 49.01
C ALA A 228 21.29 43.13 48.44
N ALA A 229 21.53 44.44 48.52
CA ALA A 229 22.81 45.06 48.16
C ALA A 229 23.95 44.59 49.08
N VAL A 230 23.69 44.38 50.37
CA VAL A 230 24.65 43.78 51.32
C VAL A 230 24.93 42.31 50.96
N LEU A 231 23.93 41.51 50.59
CA LEU A 231 24.14 40.13 50.11
C LEU A 231 24.98 40.10 48.83
N LEU A 232 24.73 41.02 47.88
CA LEU A 232 25.55 41.18 46.68
C LEU A 232 26.99 41.58 47.01
N GLY A 233 27.20 42.57 47.89
CA GLY A 233 28.52 43.02 48.32
C GLY A 233 29.32 41.97 49.09
N LEU A 234 28.67 41.23 50.00
CA LEU A 234 29.28 40.09 50.70
C LEU A 234 29.62 38.96 49.73
N GLY A 235 28.71 38.61 48.82
CA GLY A 235 28.97 37.61 47.79
C GLY A 235 30.09 38.02 46.83
N TRP A 236 30.21 39.30 46.50
CA TRP A 236 31.30 39.86 45.70
C TRP A 236 32.65 39.81 46.44
N ARG A 237 32.66 40.06 47.76
CA ARG A 237 33.86 39.94 48.62
C ARG A 237 34.28 38.49 48.85
N LEU A 238 33.34 37.54 48.89
CA LEU A 238 33.62 36.12 49.10
C LEU A 238 34.03 35.36 47.82
N ARG A 239 33.87 35.97 46.63
CA ARG A 239 34.12 35.31 45.32
C ARG A 239 35.47 34.61 45.22
N GLU A 240 36.53 35.21 45.75
CA GLU A 240 37.92 34.69 45.69
C GLU A 240 38.22 33.61 46.73
N ARG A 241 37.42 33.50 47.81
CA ARG A 241 37.67 32.55 48.91
C ARG A 241 36.69 31.37 48.93
N ARG A 242 35.45 31.57 48.47
CA ARG A 242 34.39 30.54 48.39
C ARG A 242 33.47 30.82 47.19
N THR A 243 34.00 30.68 45.97
CA THR A 243 33.32 30.94 44.68
C THR A 243 31.83 30.54 44.67
N VAL A 244 31.52 29.25 44.87
CA VAL A 244 30.15 28.71 44.83
C VAL A 244 29.23 29.36 45.88
N TYR A 245 29.74 29.66 47.07
CA TYR A 245 28.97 30.32 48.14
C TYR A 245 28.73 31.80 47.82
N GLY A 246 29.74 32.50 47.30
CA GLY A 246 29.62 33.89 46.86
C GLY A 246 28.59 34.07 45.74
N LEU A 247 28.58 33.16 44.75
CA LEU A 247 27.59 33.15 43.67
C LEU A 247 26.17 32.85 44.18
N LEU A 248 26.01 31.99 45.19
CA LEU A 248 24.71 31.67 45.76
C LEU A 248 24.14 32.85 46.59
N LEU A 249 24.99 33.59 47.30
CA LEU A 249 24.61 34.86 47.95
C LEU A 249 24.25 35.94 46.92
N GLN A 250 25.01 36.07 45.82
CA GLN A 250 24.70 37.03 44.76
C GLN A 250 23.38 36.70 44.06
N GLY A 251 23.14 35.43 43.71
CA GLY A 251 21.87 34.99 43.12
C GLY A 251 20.68 35.23 44.05
N GLY A 252 20.86 34.98 45.36
CA GLY A 252 19.87 35.33 46.39
C GLY A 252 19.61 36.84 46.45
N GLY A 253 20.65 37.68 46.43
CA GLY A 253 20.53 39.14 46.39
C GLY A 253 19.79 39.65 45.15
N VAL A 254 20.12 39.14 43.96
CA VAL A 254 19.38 39.43 42.71
C VAL A 254 17.91 39.03 42.84
N GLY A 255 17.61 37.84 43.38
CA GLY A 255 16.25 37.36 43.61
C GLY A 255 15.45 38.23 44.59
N VAL A 256 16.06 38.68 45.68
CA VAL A 256 15.41 39.61 46.64
C VAL A 256 15.13 40.96 45.98
N LEU A 257 16.04 41.50 45.15
CA LEU A 257 15.75 42.74 44.39
C LEU A 257 14.54 42.58 43.45
N TYR A 258 14.45 41.47 42.69
CA TYR A 258 13.27 41.17 41.87
C TYR A 258 11.98 41.13 42.69
N LEU A 259 12.00 40.49 43.86
CA LEU A 259 10.83 40.38 44.73
C LEU A 259 10.45 41.70 45.42
N THR A 260 11.43 42.54 45.79
CA THR A 260 11.20 43.89 46.31
C THR A 260 10.48 44.76 45.28
N VAL A 261 10.92 44.75 44.02
CA VAL A 261 10.28 45.54 42.94
C VAL A 261 8.90 44.97 42.60
N PHE A 262 8.73 43.65 42.57
CA PHE A 262 7.42 43.02 42.40
C PHE A 262 6.44 43.42 43.52
N ALA A 263 6.87 43.36 44.78
CA ALA A 263 6.05 43.76 45.92
C ALA A 263 5.66 45.24 45.87
N ALA A 264 6.62 46.12 45.51
CA ALA A 264 6.37 47.55 45.35
C ALA A 264 5.29 47.86 44.30
N VAL A 265 5.19 47.09 43.22
CA VAL A 265 4.09 47.24 42.23
C VAL A 265 2.81 46.53 42.68
N LYS A 266 2.86 45.22 42.92
CA LYS A 266 1.66 44.36 42.99
C LYS A 266 1.05 44.22 44.38
N LEU A 267 1.83 44.40 45.44
CA LEU A 267 1.35 44.26 46.83
C LEU A 267 1.09 45.61 47.50
N TYR A 268 1.81 46.66 47.08
CA TYR A 268 1.75 47.98 47.72
C TYR A 268 1.44 49.16 46.78
N ALA A 269 1.35 48.94 45.45
CA ALA A 269 1.04 49.97 44.44
C ALA A 269 1.91 51.24 44.51
N LEU A 270 3.09 51.15 45.12
CA LEU A 270 3.98 52.26 45.46
C LEU A 270 4.73 52.82 44.24
N ILE A 271 4.95 51.99 43.21
CA ILE A 271 5.56 52.40 41.94
C ILE A 271 4.70 51.93 40.76
N ALA A 272 4.55 52.80 39.76
CA ALA A 272 3.82 52.47 38.55
C ALA A 272 4.49 51.32 37.76
N PRO A 273 3.74 50.40 37.14
CA PRO A 273 4.29 49.29 36.35
C PRO A 273 5.34 49.71 35.30
N GLY A 274 5.15 50.88 34.67
CA GLY A 274 6.09 51.44 33.70
C GLY A 274 7.45 51.85 34.28
N MET A 275 7.52 52.19 35.58
CA MET A 275 8.79 52.49 36.28
C MET A 275 9.49 51.22 36.78
N ALA A 276 8.74 50.15 37.03
CA ALA A 276 9.30 48.88 37.45
C ALA A 276 10.09 48.19 36.32
N LEU A 277 9.60 48.21 35.07
CA LEU A 277 10.27 47.53 33.95
C LEU A 277 11.72 48.01 33.73
N PRO A 278 12.05 49.32 33.66
CA PRO A 278 13.44 49.79 33.61
C PRO A 278 14.29 49.33 34.80
N LEU A 279 13.73 49.32 36.01
CA LEU A 279 14.43 48.87 37.22
C LEU A 279 14.76 47.37 37.16
N MET A 280 13.86 46.55 36.62
CA MET A 280 14.09 45.12 36.37
C MET A 280 15.17 44.88 35.30
N VAL A 281 15.29 45.76 34.30
CA VAL A 281 16.39 45.74 33.31
C VAL A 281 17.72 46.09 33.97
N VAL A 282 17.76 47.11 34.85
CA VAL A 282 18.98 47.46 35.61
C VAL A 282 19.44 46.30 36.49
N ILE A 283 18.51 45.62 37.18
CA ILE A 283 18.83 44.41 37.97
C ILE A 283 19.36 43.28 37.07
N CYS A 284 18.76 43.07 35.89
CA CYS A 284 19.21 42.07 34.92
C CYS A 284 20.62 42.39 34.39
N ALA A 285 20.88 43.65 34.05
CA ALA A 285 22.16 44.13 33.55
C ALA A 285 23.27 44.05 34.62
N LEU A 286 22.95 44.37 35.88
CA LEU A 286 23.85 44.18 37.02
C LEU A 286 24.20 42.70 37.21
N SER A 287 23.20 41.81 37.17
CA SER A 287 23.42 40.36 37.26
C SER A 287 24.28 39.84 36.10
N ALA A 288 24.02 40.28 34.87
CA ALA A 288 24.80 39.93 33.69
C ALA A 288 26.26 40.43 33.78
N PHE A 289 26.48 41.67 34.23
CA PHE A 289 27.81 42.24 34.44
C PHE A 289 28.61 41.44 35.49
N LEU A 290 27.99 41.16 36.64
CA LEU A 290 28.57 40.32 37.68
C LEU A 290 28.87 38.91 37.17
N ALA A 291 27.99 38.33 36.34
CA ALA A 291 28.17 37.01 35.76
C ALA A 291 29.33 36.95 34.76
N ILE A 292 29.44 37.91 33.83
CA ILE A 292 30.55 38.01 32.88
C ILE A 292 31.89 38.11 33.63
N ARG A 293 31.96 38.96 34.67
CA ARG A 293 33.20 39.18 35.44
C ARG A 293 33.58 38.05 36.39
N GLN A 294 32.71 37.06 36.62
CA GLN A 294 32.97 35.91 37.49
C GLN A 294 32.82 34.56 36.75
N ASP A 295 32.69 34.59 35.42
CA ASP A 295 32.39 33.43 34.55
C ASP A 295 31.17 32.59 34.99
N ALA A 296 30.21 33.24 35.63
CA ALA A 296 29.16 32.59 36.41
C ALA A 296 27.84 32.47 35.64
N ALA A 297 27.77 31.48 34.73
CA ALA A 297 26.59 31.23 33.90
C ALA A 297 25.27 31.11 34.70
N THR A 298 25.32 30.55 35.92
CA THR A 298 24.15 30.42 36.82
C THR A 298 23.60 31.76 37.29
N LEU A 299 24.46 32.77 37.51
CA LEU A 299 24.04 34.11 37.93
C LEU A 299 23.33 34.85 36.79
N ALA A 300 23.89 34.77 35.57
CA ALA A 300 23.23 35.28 34.37
C ALA A 300 21.89 34.59 34.12
N PHE A 301 21.84 33.26 34.26
CA PHE A 301 20.60 32.48 34.11
C PHE A 301 19.51 32.92 35.11
N MET A 302 19.84 33.05 36.41
CA MET A 302 18.88 33.52 37.42
C MET A 302 18.43 34.98 37.15
N GLY A 303 19.35 35.86 36.77
CA GLY A 303 19.05 37.25 36.44
C GLY A 303 18.11 37.37 35.23
N SER A 304 18.44 36.72 34.12
CA SER A 304 17.61 36.74 32.91
C SER A 304 16.31 35.96 33.06
N ALA A 305 16.23 34.95 33.93
CA ALA A 305 14.96 34.29 34.27
C ALA A 305 14.04 35.24 35.05
N GLY A 306 14.56 35.91 36.10
CA GLY A 306 13.81 36.91 36.86
C GLY A 306 13.38 38.10 35.97
N GLY A 307 14.28 38.59 35.13
CA GLY A 307 14.00 39.62 34.13
C GLY A 307 12.91 39.20 33.14
N SER A 308 12.92 37.94 32.67
CA SER A 308 11.92 37.44 31.72
C SER A 308 10.56 37.15 32.36
N LEU A 309 10.51 36.76 33.63
CA LEU A 309 9.24 36.63 34.36
C LEU A 309 8.62 37.99 34.72
N ALA A 310 9.44 39.03 34.90
CA ALA A 310 8.98 40.31 35.46
C ALA A 310 7.78 40.93 34.72
N PRO A 311 7.71 41.01 33.36
CA PRO A 311 6.53 41.54 32.68
C PRO A 311 5.27 40.70 32.92
N VAL A 312 5.39 39.37 33.00
CA VAL A 312 4.26 38.46 33.23
C VAL A 312 3.73 38.64 34.65
N LEU A 313 4.62 38.73 35.64
CA LEU A 313 4.26 38.97 37.05
C LEU A 313 3.68 40.39 37.28
N VAL A 314 4.14 41.39 36.53
CA VAL A 314 3.75 42.80 36.69
C VAL A 314 2.51 43.18 35.86
N SER A 315 2.21 42.47 34.77
CA SER A 315 1.07 42.77 33.89
C SER A 315 -0.28 42.77 34.63
N SER A 316 -1.16 43.69 34.25
CA SER A 316 -2.55 43.80 34.74
C SER A 316 -3.57 43.62 33.59
N GLY A 317 -3.25 42.79 32.60
CA GLY A 317 -4.16 42.39 31.51
C GLY A 317 -4.24 43.35 30.32
N GLY A 318 -4.25 44.66 30.54
CA GLY A 318 -4.40 45.69 29.49
C GLY A 318 -3.10 46.26 28.92
N GLY A 319 -2.02 45.47 28.80
CA GLY A 319 -0.70 45.97 28.38
C GLY A 319 -0.48 45.98 26.87
N SER A 320 0.13 47.05 26.33
CA SER A 320 0.54 47.11 24.92
C SER A 320 1.59 46.03 24.60
N HIS A 321 1.34 45.24 23.55
CA HIS A 321 2.27 44.22 23.05
C HIS A 321 3.58 44.81 22.53
N VAL A 322 3.55 46.02 21.96
CA VAL A 322 4.76 46.74 21.52
C VAL A 322 5.70 46.98 22.71
N ALA A 323 5.17 47.37 23.87
CA ALA A 323 5.99 47.55 25.08
C ALA A 323 6.53 46.20 25.61
N LEU A 324 5.71 45.14 25.58
CA LEU A 324 6.10 43.81 26.00
C LEU A 324 7.22 43.23 25.11
N PHE A 325 7.07 43.29 23.79
CA PHE A 325 8.06 42.78 22.85
C PHE A 325 9.31 43.68 22.76
N SER A 326 9.19 45.00 22.98
CA SER A 326 10.36 45.89 23.14
C SER A 326 11.19 45.51 24.38
N TYR A 327 10.54 45.14 25.48
CA TYR A 327 11.22 44.66 26.68
C TYR A 327 11.97 43.35 26.42
N TYR A 328 11.34 42.36 25.77
CA TYR A 328 12.04 41.13 25.37
C TYR A 328 13.15 41.39 24.34
N ALA A 329 12.98 42.32 23.40
CA ALA A 329 14.04 42.71 22.48
C ALA A 329 15.25 43.29 23.22
N LEU A 330 15.05 44.13 24.23
CA LEU A 330 16.14 44.68 25.05
C LEU A 330 16.83 43.60 25.90
N LEU A 331 16.06 42.68 26.51
CA LEU A 331 16.61 41.56 27.29
C LEU A 331 17.39 40.59 26.38
N ASN A 332 16.85 40.24 25.22
CA ASN A 332 17.49 39.42 24.21
C ASN A 332 18.71 40.11 23.59
N ALA A 333 18.73 41.44 23.47
CA ALA A 333 19.91 42.19 23.04
C ALA A 333 21.03 42.11 24.10
N GLY A 334 20.66 42.09 25.38
CA GLY A 334 21.57 41.72 26.47
C GLY A 334 22.15 40.30 26.30
N ILE A 335 21.31 39.30 26.03
CA ILE A 335 21.75 37.92 25.78
C ILE A 335 22.65 37.83 24.53
N PHE A 336 22.32 38.54 23.45
CA PHE A 336 23.11 38.64 22.22
C PHE A 336 24.48 39.29 22.49
N ALA A 337 24.52 40.36 23.27
CA ALA A 337 25.77 41.02 23.67
C ALA A 337 26.62 40.12 24.57
N ILE A 338 26.01 39.36 25.50
CA ILE A 338 26.73 38.35 26.32
C ILE A 338 27.33 37.27 25.40
N ALA A 339 26.57 36.76 24.42
CA ALA A 339 27.02 35.76 23.46
C ALA A 339 28.27 36.17 22.64
N TRP A 340 28.52 37.48 22.48
CA TRP A 340 29.71 38.04 21.82
C TRP A 340 31.02 37.80 22.60
N PHE A 341 30.92 37.53 23.91
CA PHE A 341 32.05 37.32 24.84
C PHE A 341 32.02 35.95 25.55
N LYS A 342 30.84 35.50 25.99
CA LYS A 342 30.63 34.25 26.75
C LYS A 342 29.43 33.48 26.19
N ALA A 343 29.75 32.45 25.42
CA ALA A 343 28.78 31.58 24.79
C ALA A 343 28.28 30.48 25.75
N TRP A 344 27.26 30.81 26.56
CA TRP A 344 26.54 29.92 27.47
C TRP A 344 25.17 29.48 26.90
N ARG A 345 25.10 28.24 26.37
CA ARG A 345 23.88 27.63 25.79
C ARG A 345 22.60 27.81 26.61
N ALA A 346 22.68 27.58 27.92
CA ALA A 346 21.52 27.66 28.82
C ALA A 346 20.88 29.07 28.84
N LEU A 347 21.67 30.14 28.67
CA LEU A 347 21.17 31.51 28.63
C LEU A 347 20.44 31.81 27.32
N ASN A 348 21.00 31.38 26.18
CA ASN A 348 20.33 31.50 24.88
C ASN A 348 18.97 30.78 24.89
N LEU A 349 18.95 29.53 25.37
CA LEU A 349 17.76 28.67 25.37
C LEU A 349 16.66 29.18 26.33
N LEU A 350 17.07 29.83 27.43
CA LEU A 350 16.17 30.51 28.36
C LEU A 350 15.46 31.69 27.69
N GLY A 351 16.22 32.59 27.06
CA GLY A 351 15.66 33.73 26.32
C GLY A 351 14.78 33.27 25.16
N PHE A 352 15.24 32.27 24.39
CA PHE A 352 14.49 31.66 23.29
C PHE A 352 13.13 31.14 23.77
N SER A 353 13.13 30.30 24.81
CA SER A 353 11.91 29.72 25.38
C SER A 353 10.95 30.81 25.85
N PHE A 354 11.38 31.80 26.63
CA PHE A 354 10.48 32.87 27.07
C PHE A 354 9.94 33.71 25.92
N THR A 355 10.77 34.07 24.95
CA THR A 355 10.37 34.89 23.80
C THR A 355 9.30 34.19 22.97
N PHE A 356 9.53 32.94 22.56
CA PHE A 356 8.60 32.22 21.69
C PHE A 356 7.39 31.67 22.45
N VAL A 357 7.51 31.23 23.71
CA VAL A 357 6.35 30.77 24.50
C VAL A 357 5.42 31.94 24.85
N ILE A 358 5.96 33.08 25.30
CA ILE A 358 5.12 34.25 25.65
C ILE A 358 4.57 34.90 24.38
N GLY A 359 5.33 34.94 23.29
CA GLY A 359 4.83 35.30 21.96
C GLY A 359 3.67 34.40 21.49
N SER A 360 3.76 33.09 21.72
CA SER A 360 2.69 32.12 21.38
C SER A 360 1.44 32.30 22.25
N ILE A 361 1.62 32.49 23.57
CA ILE A 361 0.50 32.72 24.50
C ILE A 361 -0.23 34.03 24.15
N TRP A 362 0.50 35.11 23.89
CA TRP A 362 -0.10 36.36 23.42
C TRP A 362 -0.77 36.20 22.04
N GLY A 363 -0.09 35.53 21.11
CA GLY A 363 -0.62 35.23 19.77
C GLY A 363 -1.94 34.46 19.78
N ALA A 364 -2.11 33.55 20.75
CA ALA A 364 -3.33 32.75 20.91
C ALA A 364 -4.46 33.46 21.70
N THR A 365 -4.17 34.55 22.41
CA THR A 365 -5.13 35.18 23.35
C THR A 365 -5.48 36.63 23.06
N ALA A 366 -4.63 37.36 22.32
CA ALA A 366 -4.75 38.80 22.13
C ALA A 366 -4.30 39.33 20.75
N TYR A 367 -3.98 38.45 19.79
CA TYR A 367 -3.63 38.88 18.43
C TYR A 367 -4.86 39.32 17.64
N ALA A 368 -4.74 40.48 16.97
CA ALA A 368 -5.68 40.98 15.97
C ALA A 368 -4.93 41.34 14.68
N PRO A 369 -5.54 41.19 13.48
CA PRO A 369 -4.89 41.52 12.20
C PRO A 369 -4.35 42.97 12.12
N GLU A 370 -4.99 43.91 12.81
CA GLU A 370 -4.56 45.30 12.93
C GLU A 370 -3.15 45.45 13.54
N HIS A 371 -2.71 44.48 14.34
CA HIS A 371 -1.38 44.48 14.97
C HIS A 371 -0.30 43.80 14.13
N PHE A 372 -0.65 43.25 12.96
CA PHE A 372 0.24 42.46 12.09
C PHE A 372 1.59 43.13 11.88
N ALA A 373 1.64 44.34 11.31
CA ALA A 373 2.90 45.02 10.96
C ALA A 373 3.84 45.22 12.15
N SER A 374 3.30 45.50 13.34
CA SER A 374 4.09 45.62 14.57
C SER A 374 4.58 44.28 15.10
N THR A 375 3.75 43.23 15.03
CA THR A 375 4.10 41.87 15.50
C THR A 375 5.13 41.22 14.57
N GLU A 376 4.95 41.38 13.26
CA GLU A 376 5.85 40.92 12.20
C GLU A 376 7.26 41.49 12.39
N ALA A 377 7.38 42.79 12.66
CA ALA A 377 8.67 43.43 12.91
C ALA A 377 9.40 42.84 14.13
N PHE A 378 8.69 42.51 15.22
CA PHE A 378 9.28 41.82 16.37
C PHE A 378 9.62 40.35 16.07
N LEU A 379 8.77 39.65 15.32
CA LEU A 379 9.00 38.24 14.94
C LEU A 379 10.26 38.10 14.07
N VAL A 380 10.41 38.97 13.07
CA VAL A 380 11.61 39.09 12.24
C VAL A 380 12.83 39.50 13.07
N LEU A 381 12.69 40.46 13.99
CA LEU A 381 13.79 40.86 14.89
C LEU A 381 14.27 39.68 15.74
N PHE A 382 13.37 38.93 16.38
CA PHE A 382 13.73 37.77 17.21
C PHE A 382 14.36 36.64 16.37
N LEU A 383 13.82 36.36 15.17
CA LEU A 383 14.41 35.42 14.21
C LEU A 383 15.86 35.80 13.87
N LEU A 384 16.10 37.07 13.50
CA LEU A 384 17.43 37.58 13.18
C LEU A 384 18.38 37.52 14.38
N MET A 385 17.89 37.77 15.60
CA MET A 385 18.70 37.69 16.82
C MET A 385 19.14 36.25 17.14
N TYR A 386 18.24 35.25 17.08
CA TYR A 386 18.61 33.86 17.40
C TYR A 386 19.40 33.17 16.28
N VAL A 387 19.13 33.49 15.00
CA VAL A 387 19.99 33.08 13.89
C VAL A 387 21.36 33.76 14.00
N GLY A 388 21.40 35.06 14.32
CA GLY A 388 22.64 35.81 14.53
C GLY A 388 23.49 35.27 15.68
N ILE A 389 22.87 34.90 16.82
CA ILE A 389 23.54 34.19 17.92
C ILE A 389 24.15 32.86 17.44
N SER A 390 23.38 32.08 16.66
CA SER A 390 23.84 30.79 16.13
C SER A 390 25.03 30.96 15.17
N LEU A 391 25.01 31.98 14.32
CA LEU A 391 26.12 32.34 13.44
C LEU A 391 27.37 32.82 14.21
N LEU A 392 27.16 33.66 15.22
CA LEU A 392 28.19 34.27 16.05
C LEU A 392 28.98 33.23 16.86
N TYR A 393 28.28 32.23 17.43
CA TYR A 393 28.90 31.09 18.11
C TYR A 393 29.88 30.35 17.19
N ALA A 394 29.48 30.10 15.94
CA ALA A 394 30.27 29.37 14.96
C ALA A 394 31.44 30.20 14.40
N LEU A 395 31.24 31.50 14.16
CA LEU A 395 32.26 32.39 13.59
C LEU A 395 33.38 32.77 14.57
N ARG A 396 33.18 32.67 15.88
CA ARG A 396 34.12 33.17 16.90
C ARG A 396 34.82 32.12 17.77
N ARG A 397 34.36 30.86 17.82
CA ARG A 397 35.01 29.83 18.65
C ARG A 397 35.88 28.89 17.85
N GLU A 398 37.16 28.88 18.18
CA GLU A 398 38.08 27.80 17.81
C GLU A 398 37.56 26.46 18.36
N CYS A 399 37.58 25.42 17.53
CA CYS A 399 36.75 24.23 17.71
C CYS A 399 37.35 23.21 18.70
N VAL A 400 37.39 23.54 19.99
CA VAL A 400 37.81 22.62 21.07
C VAL A 400 36.81 21.46 21.26
N VAL A 401 35.60 21.54 20.68
CA VAL A 401 34.69 20.40 20.50
C VAL A 401 34.16 20.41 19.06
N GLN A 402 34.66 19.51 18.21
CA GLN A 402 34.55 19.60 16.75
C GLN A 402 33.15 19.47 16.13
N HIS A 403 32.10 19.17 16.90
CA HIS A 403 30.78 18.79 16.36
C HIS A 403 29.58 19.55 16.96
N TYR A 404 29.78 20.59 17.77
CA TYR A 404 28.67 21.25 18.47
C TYR A 404 28.12 22.51 17.79
N VAL A 405 27.32 22.30 16.73
CA VAL A 405 26.30 23.30 16.34
C VAL A 405 25.12 23.17 17.31
N ASP A 406 24.63 24.28 17.86
CA ASP A 406 23.52 24.28 18.81
C ASP A 406 22.17 24.11 18.08
N GLY A 407 21.93 22.88 17.62
CA GLY A 407 20.81 22.51 16.74
C GLY A 407 19.43 22.92 17.26
N THR A 408 19.27 23.02 18.58
CA THR A 408 18.04 23.54 19.22
C THR A 408 17.73 24.98 18.82
N LEU A 409 18.74 25.83 18.62
CA LEU A 409 18.54 27.21 18.14
C LEU A 409 18.48 27.27 16.62
N VAL A 410 19.37 26.55 15.93
CA VAL A 410 19.46 26.54 14.46
C VAL A 410 18.19 26.02 13.79
N PHE A 411 17.56 24.97 14.34
CA PHE A 411 16.31 24.41 13.82
C PHE A 411 15.07 24.86 14.63
N GLY A 412 15.20 25.13 15.93
CA GLY A 412 14.06 25.58 16.73
C GLY A 412 13.56 26.99 16.38
N THR A 413 14.47 27.92 16.04
CA THR A 413 14.09 29.30 15.64
C THR A 413 13.24 29.34 14.36
N PRO A 414 13.64 28.74 13.22
CA PRO A 414 12.80 28.73 12.02
C PRO A 414 11.47 28.01 12.24
N ILE A 415 11.43 26.92 13.02
CA ILE A 415 10.18 26.20 13.33
C ILE A 415 9.24 27.08 14.17
N ALA A 416 9.72 27.68 15.27
CA ALA A 416 8.91 28.53 16.13
C ALA A 416 8.45 29.81 15.40
N ALA A 417 9.32 30.41 14.58
CA ALA A 417 8.98 31.60 13.80
C ALA A 417 7.91 31.29 12.74
N THR A 418 8.04 30.19 11.98
CA THR A 418 7.06 29.82 10.95
C THR A 418 5.73 29.33 11.50
N ALA A 419 5.71 28.70 12.68
CA ALA A 419 4.46 28.36 13.37
C ALA A 419 3.65 29.63 13.74
N LEU A 420 4.33 30.67 14.25
CA LEU A 420 3.70 31.97 14.51
C LEU A 420 3.30 32.69 13.22
N GLN A 421 4.17 32.69 12.21
CA GLN A 421 3.90 33.26 10.89
C GLN A 421 2.62 32.69 10.28
N ALA A 422 2.47 31.35 10.28
CA ALA A 422 1.34 30.64 9.71
C ALA A 422 0.01 30.99 10.41
N ALA A 423 0.03 31.29 11.71
CA ALA A 423 -1.14 31.80 12.41
C ALA A 423 -1.45 33.26 12.01
N MET A 424 -0.42 34.11 11.90
CA MET A 424 -0.56 35.54 11.58
C MET A 424 -1.05 35.81 10.15
N VAL A 425 -0.56 35.05 9.16
CA VAL A 425 -0.87 35.27 7.72
C VAL A 425 -2.01 34.38 7.19
N LYS A 426 -2.70 33.62 8.05
CA LYS A 426 -3.74 32.64 7.65
C LYS A 426 -4.85 33.21 6.76
N SER A 427 -5.17 34.50 6.91
CA SER A 427 -6.19 35.23 6.13
C SER A 427 -5.66 35.90 4.87
N MET A 428 -4.34 35.86 4.61
CA MET A 428 -3.71 36.55 3.49
C MET A 428 -3.49 35.59 2.31
N PRO A 429 -4.04 35.88 1.10
CA PRO A 429 -3.80 35.06 -0.08
C PRO A 429 -2.30 34.85 -0.35
N PHE A 430 -1.87 33.59 -0.42
CA PHE A 430 -0.47 33.17 -0.59
C PHE A 430 0.52 33.69 0.48
N GLY A 431 0.06 34.25 1.61
CA GLY A 431 0.93 34.92 2.59
C GLY A 431 2.00 34.00 3.20
N LEU A 432 1.65 32.74 3.48
CA LEU A 432 2.59 31.75 4.00
C LEU A 432 3.60 31.29 2.94
N ALA A 433 3.23 31.26 1.65
CA ALA A 433 4.15 30.98 0.56
C ALA A 433 5.19 32.09 0.40
N TRP A 434 4.77 33.36 0.39
CA TRP A 434 5.68 34.50 0.33
C TRP A 434 6.62 34.54 1.55
N SER A 435 6.12 34.21 2.74
CA SER A 435 6.97 34.06 3.93
C SER A 435 8.00 32.94 3.77
N ALA A 436 7.63 31.78 3.19
CA ALA A 436 8.56 30.69 2.91
C ALA A 436 9.60 31.05 1.83
N VAL A 437 9.22 31.76 0.77
CA VAL A 437 10.16 32.31 -0.23
C VAL A 437 11.15 33.29 0.42
N ALA A 438 10.68 34.19 1.29
CA ALA A 438 11.53 35.14 2.00
C ALA A 438 12.51 34.44 2.95
N LEU A 439 12.06 33.43 3.70
CA LEU A 439 12.90 32.60 4.57
C LEU A 439 13.93 31.79 3.75
N SER A 440 13.52 31.22 2.63
CA SER A 440 14.43 30.51 1.71
C SER A 440 15.53 31.44 1.21
N ALA A 441 15.17 32.61 0.67
CA ALA A 441 16.11 33.61 0.22
C ALA A 441 17.06 34.07 1.34
N PHE A 442 16.55 34.32 2.54
CA PHE A 442 17.36 34.66 3.71
C PHE A 442 18.39 33.58 4.06
N TYR A 443 17.97 32.31 4.21
CA TYR A 443 18.90 31.24 4.56
C TYR A 443 19.89 30.90 3.44
N LEU A 444 19.49 31.04 2.17
CA LEU A 444 20.40 30.91 1.02
C LEU A 444 21.43 32.06 0.97
N LEU A 445 21.04 33.30 1.29
CA LEU A 445 21.97 34.43 1.42
C LEU A 445 22.96 34.23 2.58
N VAL A 446 22.50 33.70 3.72
CA VAL A 446 23.38 33.32 4.84
C VAL A 446 24.34 32.20 4.43
N ALA A 447 23.86 31.15 3.75
CA ALA A 447 24.71 30.07 3.25
C ALA A 447 25.75 30.58 2.22
N ALA A 448 25.35 31.44 1.28
CA ALA A 448 26.26 32.09 0.34
C ALA A 448 27.32 32.96 1.07
N GLY A 449 26.91 33.67 2.12
CA GLY A 449 27.83 34.39 3.02
C GLY A 449 28.82 33.47 3.73
N LEU A 450 28.40 32.27 4.13
CA LEU A 450 29.25 31.25 4.76
C LEU A 450 30.14 30.49 3.79
N MET A 451 29.86 30.51 2.48
CA MET A 451 30.63 29.79 1.45
C MET A 451 32.14 30.09 1.53
N ARG A 452 32.51 31.35 1.78
CA ARG A 452 33.92 31.79 1.93
C ARG A 452 34.66 31.16 3.13
N TRP A 453 33.92 30.54 4.05
CA TRP A 453 34.42 29.86 5.25
C TRP A 453 33.99 28.38 5.31
N ARG A 454 33.49 27.79 4.21
CA ARG A 454 32.95 26.43 4.18
C ARG A 454 33.92 25.36 4.73
N GLN A 455 35.22 25.52 4.50
CA GLN A 455 36.27 24.62 5.02
C GLN A 455 36.39 24.61 6.55
N ARG A 456 35.87 25.63 7.24
CA ARG A 456 35.82 25.72 8.72
C ARG A 456 34.42 25.48 9.28
N LEU A 457 33.39 25.90 8.56
CA LEU A 457 31.99 25.94 9.04
C LEU A 457 31.05 24.99 8.27
N GLY A 458 31.58 23.90 7.69
CA GLY A 458 30.85 22.99 6.80
C GLY A 458 29.48 22.58 7.33
N LEU A 459 29.40 22.06 8.56
CA LEU A 459 28.14 21.62 9.18
C LEU A 459 27.09 22.75 9.29
N LEU A 460 27.50 24.00 9.54
CA LEU A 460 26.57 25.13 9.59
C LEU A 460 26.21 25.63 8.19
N PHE A 461 27.15 25.63 7.24
CA PHE A 461 26.87 25.92 5.84
C PHE A 461 25.84 24.93 5.28
N ASP A 462 26.05 23.62 5.48
CA ASP A 462 25.16 22.58 4.98
C ASP A 462 23.79 22.63 5.70
N ALA A 463 23.75 23.00 6.99
CA ALA A 463 22.48 23.24 7.71
C ALA A 463 21.70 24.46 7.18
N MET A 464 22.37 25.60 6.93
CA MET A 464 21.72 26.78 6.34
C MET A 464 21.25 26.52 4.90
N LEU A 465 22.04 25.80 4.12
CA LEU A 465 21.70 25.39 2.75
C LEU A 465 20.49 24.44 2.74
N ALA A 466 20.48 23.42 3.60
CA ALA A 466 19.35 22.50 3.75
C ALA A 466 18.08 23.23 4.19
N LEU A 467 18.17 24.16 5.14
CA LEU A 467 17.03 24.94 5.62
C LEU A 467 16.47 25.88 4.54
N GLY A 468 17.36 26.53 3.76
CA GLY A 468 16.97 27.33 2.60
C GLY A 468 16.27 26.50 1.51
N ALA A 469 16.76 25.29 1.26
CA ALA A 469 16.12 24.34 0.33
C ALA A 469 14.76 23.86 0.85
N ILE A 470 14.64 23.51 2.13
CA ILE A 470 13.36 23.12 2.76
C ILE A 470 12.31 24.22 2.58
N PHE A 471 12.66 25.49 2.83
CA PHE A 471 11.71 26.59 2.63
C PHE A 471 11.40 26.88 1.15
N ALA A 472 12.33 26.63 0.22
CA ALA A 472 12.02 26.68 -1.21
C ALA A 472 10.98 25.61 -1.60
N THR A 473 11.17 24.37 -1.13
CA THR A 473 10.23 23.26 -1.39
C THR A 473 8.88 23.47 -0.71
N LEU A 474 8.84 24.05 0.50
CA LEU A 474 7.59 24.34 1.22
C LEU A 474 6.79 25.53 0.65
N ALA A 475 7.43 26.45 -0.07
CA ALA A 475 6.73 27.55 -0.72
C ALA A 475 5.69 27.08 -1.74
N LEU A 476 5.92 25.95 -2.43
CA LEU A 476 5.00 25.41 -3.42
C LEU A 476 3.71 24.83 -2.77
N PRO A 477 3.75 23.94 -1.76
CA PRO A 477 2.60 23.53 -0.94
C PRO A 477 1.80 24.66 -0.29
N PHE A 478 2.45 25.80 0.03
CA PHE A 478 1.76 26.95 0.60
C PHE A 478 1.15 27.89 -0.45
N ALA A 479 1.52 27.75 -1.72
CA ALA A 479 1.00 28.55 -2.83
C ALA A 479 -0.10 27.83 -3.63
N PHE A 480 0.01 26.51 -3.76
CA PHE A 480 -0.83 25.68 -4.63
C PHE A 480 -1.78 24.78 -3.84
N SER A 481 -2.85 24.31 -4.47
CA SER A 481 -3.79 23.38 -3.82
C SER A 481 -3.08 22.06 -3.48
N GLY A 482 -3.61 21.31 -2.51
CA GLY A 482 -3.10 19.97 -2.19
C GLY A 482 -3.04 19.06 -3.43
N GLN A 483 -4.02 19.22 -4.33
CA GLN A 483 -4.09 18.49 -5.59
C GLN A 483 -2.94 18.82 -6.55
N THR A 484 -2.69 20.12 -6.78
CA THR A 484 -1.64 20.58 -7.70
C THR A 484 -0.23 20.41 -7.12
N THR A 485 -0.09 20.55 -5.81
CA THR A 485 1.15 20.26 -5.07
C THR A 485 1.50 18.78 -5.13
N GLY A 486 0.55 17.88 -4.85
CA GLY A 486 0.79 16.44 -4.91
C GLY A 486 1.12 15.97 -6.34
N ALA A 487 0.50 16.58 -7.36
CA ALA A 487 0.85 16.32 -8.76
C ALA A 487 2.31 16.71 -9.08
N ALA A 488 2.79 17.85 -8.57
CA ALA A 488 4.19 18.24 -8.68
C ALA A 488 5.12 17.23 -7.97
N TRP A 489 4.81 16.83 -6.72
CA TRP A 489 5.59 15.82 -5.98
C TRP A 489 5.63 14.44 -6.67
N ALA A 490 4.57 14.04 -7.37
CA ALA A 490 4.58 12.81 -8.16
C ALA A 490 5.57 12.89 -9.33
N ILE A 491 5.62 14.02 -10.05
CA ILE A 491 6.56 14.25 -11.16
C ILE A 491 8.00 14.37 -10.63
N GLU A 492 8.21 15.16 -9.57
CA GLU A 492 9.52 15.34 -8.93
C GLU A 492 10.05 14.02 -8.35
N GLY A 493 9.20 13.21 -7.71
CA GLY A 493 9.59 11.90 -7.19
C GLY A 493 10.04 10.93 -8.29
N ALA A 494 9.38 10.96 -9.45
CA ALA A 494 9.79 10.19 -10.63
C ALA A 494 11.12 10.69 -11.23
N ALA A 495 11.30 12.02 -11.32
CA ALA A 495 12.55 12.63 -11.77
C ALA A 495 13.73 12.31 -10.83
N LEU A 496 13.49 12.34 -9.51
CA LEU A 496 14.46 11.95 -8.49
C LEU A 496 14.85 10.47 -8.60
N VAL A 497 13.89 9.55 -8.75
CA VAL A 497 14.20 8.12 -8.97
C VAL A 497 15.06 7.92 -10.23
N TRP A 498 14.69 8.55 -11.34
CA TRP A 498 15.42 8.50 -12.61
C TRP A 498 16.88 8.99 -12.46
N MET A 499 17.07 10.15 -11.82
CA MET A 499 18.38 10.74 -11.55
C MET A 499 19.20 9.90 -10.56
N SER A 500 18.55 9.29 -9.56
CA SER A 500 19.20 8.52 -8.50
C SER A 500 19.75 7.19 -8.97
N VAL A 501 19.09 6.51 -9.90
CA VAL A 501 19.62 5.31 -10.57
C VAL A 501 20.88 5.66 -11.36
N ARG A 502 20.87 6.76 -12.12
CA ARG A 502 22.06 7.24 -12.86
C ARG A 502 23.23 7.60 -11.95
N GLN A 503 22.95 8.19 -10.79
CA GLN A 503 23.98 8.60 -9.82
C GLN A 503 24.33 7.53 -8.77
N ARG A 504 23.65 6.37 -8.77
CA ARG A 504 23.75 5.30 -7.75
C ARG A 504 23.60 5.83 -6.31
N ARG A 505 22.66 6.76 -6.09
CA ARG A 505 22.41 7.41 -4.79
C ARG A 505 21.16 6.87 -4.10
N LEU A 506 21.34 5.94 -3.17
CA LEU A 506 20.24 5.24 -2.50
C LEU A 506 19.30 6.20 -1.73
N LEU A 507 19.85 7.21 -1.03
CA LEU A 507 19.03 8.18 -0.29
C LEU A 507 18.09 8.99 -1.20
N ALA A 508 18.55 9.36 -2.40
CA ALA A 508 17.75 10.12 -3.35
C ALA A 508 16.72 9.25 -4.09
N LEU A 509 17.01 7.95 -4.25
CA LEU A 509 16.02 6.96 -4.70
C LEU A 509 14.90 6.82 -3.66
N LEU A 510 15.27 6.64 -2.39
CA LEU A 510 14.32 6.50 -1.29
C LEU A 510 13.47 7.78 -1.11
N SER A 511 14.05 8.98 -1.23
CA SER A 511 13.27 10.22 -1.18
C SER A 511 12.30 10.34 -2.36
N GLY A 512 12.71 9.95 -3.59
CA GLY A 512 11.81 9.95 -4.75
C GLY A 512 10.64 8.97 -4.62
N LEU A 513 10.87 7.80 -4.02
CA LEU A 513 9.81 6.84 -3.69
C LEU A 513 8.91 7.34 -2.54
N LEU A 514 9.48 7.97 -1.52
CA LEU A 514 8.71 8.60 -0.44
C LEU A 514 7.83 9.76 -0.95
N MET A 515 8.27 10.51 -1.98
CA MET A 515 7.46 11.56 -2.60
C MET A 515 6.24 11.01 -3.36
N GLN A 516 6.30 9.78 -3.92
CA GLN A 516 5.09 9.11 -4.44
C GLN A 516 4.09 8.82 -3.31
N GLY A 517 4.59 8.38 -2.15
CA GLY A 517 3.76 8.21 -0.95
C GLY A 517 3.18 9.52 -0.42
N ALA A 518 3.97 10.60 -0.41
CA ALA A 518 3.53 11.93 0.01
C ALA A 518 2.46 12.50 -0.93
N ALA A 519 2.59 12.31 -2.25
CA ALA A 519 1.55 12.67 -3.23
C ALA A 519 0.24 11.89 -2.96
N ALA A 520 0.33 10.61 -2.63
CA ALA A 520 -0.81 9.79 -2.23
C ALA A 520 -1.52 10.32 -0.97
N VAL A 521 -0.75 10.69 0.05
CA VAL A 521 -1.28 11.25 1.31
C VAL A 521 -1.87 12.64 1.09
N ALA A 522 -1.27 13.48 0.23
CA ALA A 522 -1.85 14.75 -0.18
C ALA A 522 -3.20 14.58 -0.90
N PHE A 523 -3.32 13.56 -1.74
CA PHE A 523 -4.60 13.19 -2.36
C PHE A 523 -5.64 12.75 -1.33
N LEU A 524 -5.26 11.89 -0.38
CA LEU A 524 -6.14 11.46 0.72
C LEU A 524 -6.54 12.63 1.63
N ALA A 525 -5.70 13.65 1.79
CA ALA A 525 -6.06 14.88 2.50
C ALA A 525 -7.06 15.76 1.72
N SER A 526 -7.06 15.69 0.39
CA SER A 526 -8.12 16.27 -0.47
C SER A 526 -9.32 15.34 -0.70
N TRP A 527 -9.40 14.19 0.00
CA TRP A 527 -10.52 13.24 -0.15
C TRP A 527 -11.78 13.77 0.53
N GLY A 528 -12.54 14.59 -0.20
CA GLY A 528 -13.78 15.20 0.27
C GLY A 528 -14.11 16.55 -0.40
N GLU A 529 -13.16 17.15 -1.13
CA GLU A 529 -13.46 18.32 -1.96
C GLU A 529 -14.43 17.93 -3.09
N PRO A 530 -15.61 18.57 -3.23
CA PRO A 530 -16.56 18.25 -4.28
C PRO A 530 -15.95 18.46 -5.67
N VAL A 531 -16.11 17.48 -6.55
CA VAL A 531 -15.82 17.68 -7.98
C VAL A 531 -16.83 18.70 -8.50
N GLY A 532 -16.35 19.84 -8.99
CA GLY A 532 -17.22 20.92 -9.45
C GLY A 532 -18.14 20.46 -10.56
N ILE A 533 -19.45 20.67 -10.40
CA ILE A 533 -20.52 20.17 -11.29
C ILE A 533 -20.33 20.64 -12.75
N SER A 534 -19.62 21.75 -12.96
CA SER A 534 -19.31 22.33 -14.27
C SER A 534 -17.90 21.98 -14.80
N ALA A 535 -17.20 21.02 -14.21
CA ALA A 535 -15.86 20.63 -14.66
C ALA A 535 -15.92 19.87 -16.00
N LEU A 536 -14.93 20.11 -16.88
CA LEU A 536 -14.81 19.37 -18.13
C LEU A 536 -14.40 17.90 -17.85
N PRO A 537 -15.06 16.91 -18.46
CA PRO A 537 -14.68 15.50 -18.34
C PRO A 537 -13.20 15.30 -18.69
N VAL A 538 -12.48 14.48 -17.92
CA VAL A 538 -11.04 14.18 -18.05
C VAL A 538 -10.11 15.39 -17.81
N ALA A 539 -10.59 16.62 -17.93
CA ALA A 539 -9.83 17.86 -17.75
C ALA A 539 -10.12 18.54 -16.38
N ASN A 540 -10.48 17.77 -15.36
CA ASN A 540 -10.65 18.25 -13.98
C ASN A 540 -9.41 18.01 -13.12
N ALA A 541 -9.20 18.83 -12.08
CA ALA A 541 -7.99 18.80 -11.25
C ALA A 541 -7.79 17.48 -10.49
N GLY A 542 -8.88 16.83 -10.05
CA GLY A 542 -8.82 15.56 -9.33
C GLY A 542 -8.33 14.42 -10.23
N PHE A 543 -8.93 14.28 -11.41
CA PHE A 543 -8.50 13.30 -12.41
C PHE A 543 -7.06 13.55 -12.87
N LEU A 544 -6.70 14.80 -13.20
CA LEU A 544 -5.35 15.15 -13.63
C LEU A 544 -4.30 14.86 -12.54
N PHE A 545 -4.62 15.04 -11.27
CA PHE A 545 -3.74 14.68 -10.16
C PHE A 545 -3.58 13.15 -10.02
N MET A 546 -4.67 12.38 -10.02
CA MET A 546 -4.60 10.92 -10.00
C MET A 546 -3.83 10.37 -11.22
N LEU A 547 -4.00 11.00 -12.39
CA LEU A 547 -3.25 10.71 -13.61
C LEU A 547 -1.75 10.98 -13.45
N MET A 548 -1.34 12.08 -12.79
CA MET A 548 0.09 12.33 -12.54
C MET A 548 0.71 11.30 -11.59
N ILE A 549 0.01 10.88 -10.53
CA ILE A 549 0.46 9.77 -9.67
C ILE A 549 0.57 8.46 -10.48
N ALA A 550 -0.45 8.17 -11.31
CA ALA A 550 -0.47 6.98 -12.15
C ALA A 550 0.72 6.95 -13.13
N LEU A 551 0.89 8.00 -13.92
CA LEU A 551 1.98 8.11 -14.91
C LEU A 551 3.36 8.11 -14.26
N ALA A 552 3.53 8.75 -13.10
CA ALA A 552 4.78 8.73 -12.34
C ALA A 552 5.13 7.31 -11.84
N GLY A 553 4.16 6.59 -11.27
CA GLY A 553 4.33 5.20 -10.84
C GLY A 553 4.65 4.25 -12.00
N LEU A 554 3.91 4.38 -13.11
CA LEU A 554 4.16 3.61 -14.34
C LEU A 554 5.55 3.89 -14.92
N PHE A 555 5.98 5.15 -14.97
CA PHE A 555 7.31 5.53 -15.44
C PHE A 555 8.43 4.99 -14.55
N ILE A 556 8.30 5.10 -13.21
CA ILE A 556 9.24 4.49 -12.26
C ILE A 556 9.32 2.98 -12.47
N GLY A 557 8.16 2.32 -12.62
CA GLY A 557 8.08 0.88 -12.83
C GLY A 557 8.75 0.42 -14.11
N TRP A 558 8.47 1.08 -15.24
CA TRP A 558 9.15 0.83 -16.51
C TRP A 558 10.66 1.08 -16.41
N TRP A 559 11.07 2.22 -15.85
CA TRP A 559 12.49 2.60 -15.76
C TRP A 559 13.30 1.59 -14.94
N LEU A 560 12.79 1.16 -13.77
CA LEU A 560 13.47 0.21 -12.89
C LEU A 560 13.48 -1.24 -13.41
N GLN A 561 12.53 -1.62 -14.28
CA GLN A 561 12.46 -2.96 -14.85
C GLN A 561 13.20 -3.12 -16.18
N VAL A 562 13.08 -2.14 -17.09
CA VAL A 562 13.55 -2.29 -18.49
C VAL A 562 14.96 -1.71 -18.69
N ARG A 563 15.36 -0.68 -17.94
CA ARG A 563 16.71 -0.09 -18.06
C ARG A 563 17.69 -0.84 -17.15
N SER A 564 18.46 -1.74 -17.75
CA SER A 564 19.26 -2.82 -17.12
C SER A 564 20.34 -2.40 -16.10
N ASP A 565 20.61 -1.11 -15.92
CA ASP A 565 21.56 -0.62 -14.92
C ASP A 565 21.03 -0.69 -13.48
N ALA A 566 19.71 -0.70 -13.28
CA ALA A 566 19.11 -0.76 -11.93
C ALA A 566 19.39 -2.11 -11.24
N GLY A 567 19.07 -3.23 -11.89
CA GLY A 567 19.31 -4.57 -11.34
C GLY A 567 20.79 -4.90 -11.10
N ARG A 568 21.70 -4.22 -11.83
CA ARG A 568 23.16 -4.29 -11.62
C ARG A 568 23.66 -3.53 -10.38
N TRP A 569 22.86 -2.62 -9.83
CA TRP A 569 23.20 -1.87 -8.62
C TRP A 569 22.65 -2.54 -7.35
N HIS A 570 21.37 -2.93 -7.36
CA HIS A 570 20.76 -3.73 -6.28
C HIS A 570 19.69 -4.69 -6.82
N VAL A 571 19.71 -5.93 -6.34
CA VAL A 571 18.83 -7.04 -6.78
C VAL A 571 17.33 -6.73 -6.58
N TRP A 572 16.97 -5.92 -5.57
CA TRP A 572 15.58 -5.59 -5.25
C TRP A 572 14.98 -4.46 -6.10
N LEU A 573 15.77 -3.75 -6.92
CA LEU A 573 15.28 -2.61 -7.71
C LEU A 573 14.20 -2.98 -8.74
N PRO A 574 14.28 -4.12 -9.47
CA PRO A 574 13.19 -4.57 -10.34
C PRO A 574 11.91 -4.96 -9.58
N GLU A 575 12.00 -5.46 -8.34
CA GLU A 575 10.83 -5.70 -7.48
C GLU A 575 10.19 -4.39 -7.00
N ALA A 576 10.99 -3.38 -6.66
CA ALA A 576 10.48 -2.03 -6.39
C ALA A 576 9.83 -1.40 -7.64
N GLY A 577 10.39 -1.67 -8.83
CA GLY A 577 9.76 -1.33 -10.11
C GLY A 577 8.41 -2.02 -10.31
N LEU A 578 8.29 -3.31 -9.94
CA LEU A 578 7.02 -4.04 -9.98
C LEU A 578 5.98 -3.41 -9.05
N ALA A 579 6.36 -3.07 -7.83
CA ALA A 579 5.47 -2.40 -6.88
C ALA A 579 5.03 -1.02 -7.38
N ALA A 580 5.95 -0.20 -7.93
CA ALA A 580 5.64 1.11 -8.49
C ALA A 580 4.76 1.05 -9.76
N ALA A 581 4.97 0.05 -10.61
CA ALA A 581 4.14 -0.20 -11.79
C ALA A 581 2.70 -0.53 -11.40
N LEU A 582 2.52 -1.47 -10.46
CA LEU A 582 1.21 -1.88 -9.96
C LEU A 582 0.52 -0.72 -9.22
N TRP A 583 1.25 0.02 -8.40
CA TRP A 583 0.79 1.26 -7.80
C TRP A 583 0.24 2.23 -8.85
N GLY A 584 1.01 2.52 -9.90
CA GLY A 584 0.58 3.39 -11.00
C GLY A 584 -0.68 2.88 -11.73
N LEU A 585 -0.79 1.57 -11.96
CA LEU A 585 -1.99 0.95 -12.53
C LEU A 585 -3.22 1.08 -11.62
N CYS A 586 -3.05 0.98 -10.31
CA CYS A 586 -4.15 1.12 -9.35
C CYS A 586 -4.65 2.57 -9.28
N TRP A 587 -3.76 3.55 -9.37
CA TRP A 587 -4.15 4.97 -9.51
C TRP A 587 -4.82 5.26 -10.85
N TRP A 588 -4.37 4.65 -11.95
CA TRP A 588 -5.04 4.73 -13.26
C TRP A 588 -6.46 4.14 -13.21
N ALA A 589 -6.61 2.94 -12.65
CA ALA A 589 -7.92 2.30 -12.51
C ALA A 589 -8.86 3.12 -11.62
N ALA A 590 -8.38 3.62 -10.48
CA ALA A 590 -9.14 4.46 -9.57
C ALA A 590 -9.53 5.81 -10.18
N ALA A 591 -8.65 6.44 -10.98
CA ALA A 591 -8.99 7.66 -11.71
C ALA A 591 -10.16 7.44 -12.67
N GLY A 592 -10.13 6.35 -13.44
CA GLY A 592 -11.21 5.97 -14.34
C GLY A 592 -12.53 5.68 -13.62
N VAL A 593 -12.51 4.88 -12.56
CA VAL A 593 -13.74 4.56 -11.79
C VAL A 593 -14.34 5.82 -11.16
N ARG A 594 -13.52 6.67 -10.51
CA ARG A 594 -14.00 7.91 -9.89
C ARG A 594 -14.56 8.91 -10.92
N GLU A 595 -13.94 9.01 -12.09
CA GLU A 595 -14.42 9.89 -13.18
C GLU A 595 -15.74 9.40 -13.78
N ILE A 596 -15.90 8.08 -13.96
CA ILE A 596 -17.16 7.48 -14.43
C ILE A 596 -18.26 7.67 -13.38
N GLN A 597 -17.96 7.48 -12.10
CA GLN A 597 -18.94 7.66 -11.03
C GLN A 597 -19.32 9.12 -10.79
N SER A 598 -18.39 10.07 -10.86
CA SER A 598 -18.70 11.50 -10.67
C SER A 598 -19.66 12.02 -11.74
N HIS A 599 -19.57 11.50 -12.98
CA HIS A 599 -20.50 11.80 -14.07
C HIS A 599 -21.79 10.96 -14.02
N ALA A 600 -21.80 9.84 -13.30
CA ALA A 600 -23.00 9.02 -13.09
C ALA A 600 -23.85 9.48 -11.89
N ALA A 601 -23.24 10.10 -10.88
CA ALA A 601 -23.90 10.53 -9.66
C ALA A 601 -25.11 11.50 -9.84
N PRO A 602 -25.16 12.36 -10.88
CA PRO A 602 -26.35 13.18 -11.17
C PRO A 602 -27.51 12.42 -11.85
N LEU A 603 -27.30 11.20 -12.34
CA LEU A 603 -28.28 10.43 -13.10
C LEU A 603 -29.23 9.64 -12.18
N ALA A 604 -30.44 9.35 -12.67
CA ALA A 604 -31.33 8.42 -11.98
C ALA A 604 -30.74 7.00 -11.97
N TYR A 605 -30.96 6.21 -10.91
CA TYR A 605 -30.32 4.90 -10.71
C TYR A 605 -30.34 3.96 -11.94
N PRO A 606 -31.45 3.81 -12.71
CA PRO A 606 -31.45 2.96 -13.92
C PRO A 606 -30.56 3.51 -15.05
N GLU A 607 -30.46 4.83 -15.18
CA GLU A 607 -29.63 5.53 -16.16
C GLU A 607 -28.15 5.47 -15.76
N ALA A 608 -27.85 5.69 -14.47
CA ALA A 608 -26.53 5.54 -13.89
C ALA A 608 -25.96 4.13 -14.14
N VAL A 609 -26.72 3.06 -13.88
CA VAL A 609 -26.32 1.67 -14.19
C VAL A 609 -26.06 1.48 -15.69
N SER A 610 -26.95 2.03 -16.53
CA SER A 610 -26.84 1.96 -18.00
C SER A 610 -25.68 2.79 -18.58
N PHE A 611 -25.11 3.72 -17.80
CA PHE A 611 -23.93 4.50 -18.16
C PHE A 611 -22.63 3.88 -17.63
N ILE A 612 -22.59 3.50 -16.35
CA ILE A 612 -21.40 3.01 -15.64
C ILE A 612 -20.83 1.74 -16.31
N LEU A 613 -21.66 0.73 -16.61
CA LEU A 613 -21.15 -0.53 -17.14
C LEU A 613 -20.52 -0.38 -18.55
N PRO A 614 -21.17 0.27 -19.54
CA PRO A 614 -20.52 0.59 -20.81
C PRO A 614 -19.26 1.47 -20.67
N ALA A 615 -19.26 2.45 -19.76
CA ALA A 615 -18.11 3.31 -19.55
C ALA A 615 -16.90 2.54 -18.96
N LEU A 616 -17.13 1.63 -18.02
CA LEU A 616 -16.08 0.74 -17.47
C LEU A 616 -15.53 -0.21 -18.55
N VAL A 617 -16.38 -0.71 -19.45
CA VAL A 617 -15.95 -1.51 -20.61
C VAL A 617 -15.05 -0.69 -21.54
N LEU A 618 -15.45 0.54 -21.88
CA LEU A 618 -14.63 1.43 -22.70
C LEU A 618 -13.29 1.79 -22.03
N TRP A 619 -13.28 2.00 -20.71
CA TRP A 619 -12.06 2.23 -19.93
C TRP A 619 -11.14 1.01 -19.90
N ALA A 620 -11.69 -0.20 -19.77
CA ALA A 620 -10.93 -1.44 -19.85
C ALA A 620 -10.28 -1.64 -21.23
N ILE A 621 -11.04 -1.37 -22.31
CA ILE A 621 -10.54 -1.41 -23.70
C ILE A 621 -9.39 -0.40 -23.88
N LEU A 622 -9.59 0.86 -23.46
CA LEU A 622 -8.56 1.90 -23.52
C LEU A 622 -7.29 1.48 -22.76
N THR A 623 -7.44 0.97 -21.55
CA THR A 623 -6.33 0.49 -20.70
C THR A 623 -5.54 -0.64 -21.40
N ALA A 624 -6.22 -1.59 -22.02
CA ALA A 624 -5.59 -2.71 -22.71
C ALA A 624 -4.88 -2.29 -24.01
N TRP A 625 -5.44 -1.35 -24.78
CA TRP A 625 -4.77 -0.80 -25.97
C TRP A 625 -3.59 0.12 -25.63
N LEU A 626 -3.67 0.88 -24.53
CA LEU A 626 -2.52 1.62 -23.99
C LEU A 626 -1.41 0.66 -23.51
N ALA A 627 -1.78 -0.46 -22.87
CA ALA A 627 -0.83 -1.51 -22.51
C ALA A 627 -0.21 -2.19 -23.75
N HIS A 628 -1.01 -2.49 -24.79
CA HIS A 628 -0.50 -2.99 -26.08
C HIS A 628 0.51 -2.02 -26.70
N ALA A 629 0.20 -0.71 -26.74
CA ALA A 629 1.11 0.32 -27.22
C ALA A 629 2.39 0.41 -26.36
N ALA A 630 2.27 0.36 -25.03
CA ALA A 630 3.42 0.36 -24.13
C ALA A 630 4.30 -0.89 -24.31
N ARG A 631 3.72 -2.09 -24.51
CA ARG A 631 4.49 -3.29 -24.83
C ARG A 631 5.27 -3.13 -26.13
N CYS A 632 4.62 -2.65 -27.18
CA CYS A 632 5.22 -2.51 -28.51
C CYS A 632 6.26 -1.38 -28.61
N LEU A 633 6.08 -0.26 -27.89
CA LEU A 633 6.97 0.91 -27.93
C LEU A 633 8.08 0.89 -26.87
N LEU A 634 7.83 0.27 -25.71
CA LEU A 634 8.71 0.34 -24.54
C LEU A 634 9.29 -1.03 -24.11
N ALA A 635 8.99 -2.10 -24.87
CA ALA A 635 9.39 -3.49 -24.61
C ALA A 635 9.06 -3.99 -23.19
N TRP A 636 8.01 -3.45 -22.57
CA TRP A 636 7.76 -3.60 -21.14
C TRP A 636 7.04 -4.93 -20.80
N PRO A 637 7.62 -5.86 -20.01
CA PRO A 637 7.01 -7.17 -19.77
C PRO A 637 5.66 -7.10 -19.04
N LEU A 638 5.54 -6.20 -18.07
CA LEU A 638 4.31 -6.02 -17.29
C LEU A 638 3.11 -5.57 -18.15
N ALA A 639 3.36 -4.84 -19.23
CA ALA A 639 2.31 -4.41 -20.15
C ALA A 639 1.65 -5.60 -20.88
N ARG A 640 2.36 -6.73 -21.09
CA ARG A 640 1.78 -7.99 -21.60
C ARG A 640 0.70 -8.52 -20.63
N CYS A 641 0.96 -8.47 -19.33
CA CYS A 641 0.01 -8.94 -18.31
C CYS A 641 -1.25 -8.07 -18.25
N VAL A 642 -1.11 -6.75 -18.39
CA VAL A 642 -2.25 -5.80 -18.42
C VAL A 642 -3.08 -5.98 -19.69
N GLU A 643 -2.44 -6.12 -20.85
CA GLU A 643 -3.10 -6.47 -22.11
C GLU A 643 -3.85 -7.80 -22.01
N GLN A 644 -3.26 -8.80 -21.36
CA GLN A 644 -3.89 -10.11 -21.18
C GLN A 644 -5.06 -10.11 -20.18
N ALA A 645 -5.07 -9.20 -19.20
CA ALA A 645 -6.14 -9.07 -18.21
C ALA A 645 -7.49 -8.56 -18.77
N LEU A 646 -7.54 -8.08 -20.02
CA LEU A 646 -8.77 -7.57 -20.64
C LEU A 646 -9.90 -8.62 -20.67
N ALA A 647 -9.61 -9.86 -21.09
CA ALA A 647 -10.62 -10.89 -21.24
C ALA A 647 -11.32 -11.29 -19.91
N PRO A 648 -10.59 -11.60 -18.81
CA PRO A 648 -11.24 -11.87 -17.52
C PRO A 648 -11.93 -10.63 -16.93
N LEU A 649 -11.39 -9.42 -17.13
CA LEU A 649 -12.04 -8.19 -16.66
C LEU A 649 -13.39 -7.95 -17.37
N LEU A 650 -13.45 -8.14 -18.70
CA LEU A 650 -14.71 -8.03 -19.45
C LEU A 650 -15.69 -9.16 -19.09
N ALA A 651 -15.21 -10.37 -18.81
CA ALA A 651 -16.08 -11.45 -18.32
C ALA A 651 -16.74 -11.09 -16.98
N LEU A 652 -15.99 -10.50 -16.03
CA LEU A 652 -16.54 -9.96 -14.78
C LEU A 652 -17.52 -8.81 -15.02
N LEU A 653 -17.25 -7.90 -15.95
CA LEU A 653 -18.18 -6.84 -16.33
C LEU A 653 -19.46 -7.39 -16.99
N THR A 654 -19.38 -8.47 -17.78
CA THR A 654 -20.59 -9.15 -18.27
C THR A 654 -21.39 -9.80 -17.16
N LEU A 655 -20.76 -10.41 -16.14
CA LEU A 655 -21.49 -10.89 -14.95
C LEU A 655 -22.19 -9.73 -14.22
N GLY A 656 -21.57 -8.54 -14.21
CA GLY A 656 -22.19 -7.30 -13.73
C GLY A 656 -23.54 -6.99 -14.38
N LEU A 657 -23.70 -7.17 -15.69
CA LEU A 657 -24.98 -6.97 -16.40
C LEU A 657 -26.10 -7.88 -15.85
N PHE A 658 -25.79 -9.15 -15.56
CA PHE A 658 -26.76 -10.10 -14.98
C PHE A 658 -27.16 -9.64 -13.57
N LEU A 659 -26.19 -9.26 -12.74
CA LEU A 659 -26.41 -8.82 -11.36
C LEU A 659 -27.24 -7.53 -11.27
N THR A 660 -27.05 -6.58 -12.21
CA THR A 660 -27.83 -5.34 -12.27
C THR A 660 -29.10 -5.45 -13.11
N SER A 661 -29.37 -6.60 -13.73
CA SER A 661 -30.45 -6.79 -14.71
C SER A 661 -30.46 -5.72 -15.82
N ALA A 662 -29.27 -5.33 -16.30
CA ALA A 662 -29.13 -4.32 -17.35
C ALA A 662 -29.03 -4.97 -18.74
N ALA A 663 -29.82 -4.49 -19.70
CA ALA A 663 -29.78 -4.96 -21.08
C ALA A 663 -28.43 -4.58 -21.75
N PRO A 664 -27.73 -5.52 -22.43
CA PRO A 664 -26.40 -5.25 -22.97
C PRO A 664 -26.29 -4.03 -23.89
N LEU A 665 -27.16 -3.88 -24.89
CA LEU A 665 -27.00 -2.85 -25.94
C LEU A 665 -27.87 -1.59 -25.74
N THR A 666 -28.24 -1.25 -24.51
CA THR A 666 -28.90 0.04 -24.21
C THR A 666 -27.89 1.18 -23.99
N ALA A 667 -28.35 2.44 -24.08
CA ALA A 667 -27.55 3.66 -23.90
C ALA A 667 -26.23 3.65 -24.71
N TRP A 668 -25.08 3.44 -24.06
CA TRP A 668 -23.75 3.37 -24.70
C TRP A 668 -23.26 1.93 -24.95
N GLY A 669 -23.99 0.92 -24.46
CA GLY A 669 -23.65 -0.49 -24.57
C GLY A 669 -23.60 -1.02 -26.01
N TRP A 670 -24.39 -0.46 -26.93
CA TRP A 670 -24.36 -0.82 -28.35
C TRP A 670 -23.00 -0.53 -29.01
N LEU A 671 -22.25 0.43 -28.48
CA LEU A 671 -20.89 0.74 -28.92
C LEU A 671 -19.86 -0.04 -28.09
N ALA A 672 -20.02 -0.05 -26.76
CA ALA A 672 -19.05 -0.61 -25.84
C ALA A 672 -18.85 -2.13 -26.00
N TRP A 673 -19.92 -2.94 -26.07
CA TRP A 673 -19.79 -4.40 -26.10
C TRP A 673 -19.28 -4.95 -27.43
N PRO A 674 -19.72 -4.48 -28.62
CA PRO A 674 -19.10 -4.88 -29.87
C PRO A 674 -17.63 -4.45 -29.96
N LEU A 675 -17.28 -3.26 -29.46
CA LEU A 675 -15.87 -2.82 -29.40
C LEU A 675 -15.04 -3.67 -28.44
N ALA A 676 -15.64 -4.17 -27.34
CA ALA A 676 -15.00 -5.09 -26.41
C ALA A 676 -14.67 -6.43 -27.08
N VAL A 677 -15.64 -7.04 -27.76
CA VAL A 677 -15.47 -8.29 -28.53
C VAL A 677 -14.42 -8.10 -29.63
N VAL A 678 -14.50 -7.02 -30.42
CA VAL A 678 -13.50 -6.74 -31.47
C VAL A 678 -12.11 -6.53 -30.87
N SER A 679 -12.00 -5.86 -29.72
CA SER A 679 -10.71 -5.60 -29.07
C SER A 679 -10.06 -6.86 -28.48
N THR A 680 -10.82 -7.74 -27.80
CA THR A 680 -10.24 -9.00 -27.27
C THR A 680 -9.75 -9.89 -28.40
N TYR A 681 -10.54 -10.07 -29.46
CA TYR A 681 -10.10 -10.86 -30.62
C TYR A 681 -8.96 -10.19 -31.40
N ALA A 682 -8.93 -8.86 -31.54
CA ALA A 682 -7.82 -8.16 -32.18
C ALA A 682 -6.51 -8.25 -31.37
N ILE A 683 -6.58 -8.25 -30.04
CA ILE A 683 -5.43 -8.47 -29.15
C ILE A 683 -4.95 -9.92 -29.25
N LEU A 684 -5.84 -10.91 -29.15
CA LEU A 684 -5.50 -12.33 -29.30
C LEU A 684 -4.80 -12.62 -30.63
N TRP A 685 -5.38 -12.16 -31.75
CA TRP A 685 -4.77 -12.32 -33.08
C TRP A 685 -3.37 -11.71 -33.19
N ARG A 686 -3.11 -10.59 -32.51
CA ARG A 686 -1.78 -9.94 -32.47
C ARG A 686 -0.78 -10.66 -31.57
N LEU A 687 -1.23 -11.23 -30.46
CA LEU A 687 -0.40 -12.03 -29.56
C LEU A 687 0.04 -13.33 -30.23
N GLU A 688 -0.89 -14.04 -30.87
CA GLU A 688 -0.60 -15.29 -31.59
C GLU A 688 0.28 -15.08 -32.82
N LYS A 689 0.04 -14.01 -33.59
CA LYS A 689 0.89 -13.65 -34.74
C LYS A 689 2.30 -13.18 -34.32
N GLY A 690 2.51 -12.88 -33.03
CA GLY A 690 3.76 -12.37 -32.48
C GLY A 690 4.66 -13.42 -31.82
N GLN A 691 4.23 -14.67 -31.68
CA GLN A 691 5.09 -15.79 -31.26
C GLN A 691 5.29 -16.78 -32.40
N GLU A 692 6.52 -17.25 -32.57
CA GLU A 692 6.75 -18.51 -33.30
C GLU A 692 6.13 -19.67 -32.51
N ARG A 693 5.97 -20.83 -33.17
CA ARG A 693 5.29 -22.00 -32.57
C ARG A 693 6.16 -22.73 -31.55
N GLU A 694 6.39 -22.11 -30.40
CA GLU A 694 6.72 -22.83 -29.18
C GLU A 694 5.55 -23.76 -28.81
N GLU A 695 5.84 -24.97 -28.33
CA GLU A 695 4.82 -25.98 -28.02
C GLU A 695 4.05 -25.62 -26.75
N THR A 696 3.06 -24.73 -26.86
CA THR A 696 2.26 -24.28 -25.72
C THR A 696 1.49 -25.45 -25.11
N SER A 697 1.70 -25.70 -23.81
CA SER A 697 0.89 -26.61 -23.01
C SER A 697 -0.62 -26.33 -23.18
N ARG A 698 -1.43 -27.38 -23.07
CA ARG A 698 -2.89 -27.38 -23.32
C ARG A 698 -3.68 -26.30 -22.57
N TRP A 699 -3.12 -25.75 -21.48
CA TRP A 699 -3.74 -24.74 -20.62
C TRP A 699 -2.95 -23.43 -20.60
N SER A 700 -2.47 -22.96 -21.75
CA SER A 700 -1.80 -21.66 -21.87
C SER A 700 -2.72 -20.49 -21.47
N PRO A 701 -2.17 -19.33 -21.03
CA PRO A 701 -2.99 -18.16 -20.71
C PRO A 701 -3.87 -17.70 -21.89
N HIS A 702 -3.35 -17.82 -23.12
CA HIS A 702 -4.09 -17.49 -24.35
C HIS A 702 -5.31 -18.41 -24.53
N ALA A 703 -5.19 -19.71 -24.19
CA ALA A 703 -6.30 -20.65 -24.27
C ALA A 703 -7.47 -20.25 -23.33
N LEU A 704 -7.16 -19.81 -22.11
CA LEU A 704 -8.16 -19.28 -21.17
C LEU A 704 -8.82 -18.00 -21.71
N GLN A 705 -8.07 -17.09 -22.32
CA GLN A 705 -8.62 -15.88 -22.93
C GLN A 705 -9.56 -16.17 -24.12
N HIS A 706 -9.26 -17.20 -24.94
CA HIS A 706 -10.15 -17.66 -26.00
C HIS A 706 -11.48 -18.20 -25.46
N LEU A 707 -11.44 -19.01 -24.39
CA LEU A 707 -12.64 -19.52 -23.72
C LEU A 707 -13.46 -18.40 -23.08
N LEU A 708 -12.84 -17.49 -22.33
CA LEU A 708 -13.51 -16.35 -21.71
C LEU A 708 -14.15 -15.43 -22.75
N SER A 709 -13.43 -15.06 -23.81
CA SER A 709 -13.95 -14.21 -24.89
C SER A 709 -15.07 -14.89 -25.70
N PHE A 710 -15.09 -16.23 -25.74
CA PHE A 710 -16.16 -17.00 -26.35
C PHE A 710 -17.42 -17.05 -25.47
N TRP A 711 -17.29 -17.39 -24.19
CA TRP A 711 -18.42 -17.42 -23.26
C TRP A 711 -19.02 -16.03 -23.05
N MET A 712 -18.20 -14.99 -22.97
CA MET A 712 -18.62 -13.58 -22.92
C MET A 712 -19.49 -13.22 -24.14
N LEU A 713 -19.08 -13.59 -25.35
CA LEU A 713 -19.86 -13.37 -26.57
C LEU A 713 -21.20 -14.13 -26.55
N CYS A 714 -21.20 -15.40 -26.13
CA CYS A 714 -22.43 -16.20 -26.03
C CYS A 714 -23.41 -15.64 -24.98
N ALA A 715 -22.89 -15.20 -23.84
CA ALA A 715 -23.67 -14.59 -22.76
C ALA A 715 -24.29 -13.25 -23.19
N LEU A 716 -23.52 -12.39 -23.87
CA LEU A 716 -24.01 -11.12 -24.42
C LEU A 716 -25.12 -11.35 -25.45
N LEU A 717 -24.94 -12.30 -26.39
CA LEU A 717 -25.94 -12.62 -27.40
C LEU A 717 -27.23 -13.21 -26.79
N ALA A 718 -27.11 -14.12 -25.83
CA ALA A 718 -28.27 -14.71 -25.16
C ALA A 718 -29.02 -13.69 -24.27
N PHE A 719 -28.30 -12.82 -23.55
CA PHE A 719 -28.92 -11.85 -22.65
C PHE A 719 -29.53 -10.64 -23.39
N GLU A 720 -28.91 -10.19 -24.48
CA GLU A 720 -29.54 -9.22 -25.38
C GLU A 720 -30.79 -9.82 -26.05
N GLY A 721 -30.73 -11.09 -26.46
CA GLY A 721 -31.88 -11.84 -26.97
C GLY A 721 -33.03 -11.90 -25.95
N TYR A 722 -32.72 -12.19 -24.68
CA TYR A 722 -33.68 -12.14 -23.57
C TYR A 722 -34.36 -10.77 -23.45
N TRP A 723 -33.57 -9.69 -23.40
CA TRP A 723 -34.13 -8.34 -23.22
C TRP A 723 -34.92 -7.85 -24.43
N ARG A 724 -34.46 -8.11 -25.66
CA ARG A 724 -35.21 -7.74 -26.87
C ARG A 724 -36.49 -8.52 -27.02
N LEU A 725 -36.48 -9.83 -26.76
CA LEU A 725 -37.69 -10.63 -26.85
C LEU A 725 -38.68 -10.27 -25.74
N ARG A 726 -38.21 -9.97 -24.52
CA ARG A 726 -39.06 -9.45 -23.42
C ARG A 726 -39.59 -8.02 -23.69
N GLN A 727 -38.86 -7.19 -24.42
CA GLN A 727 -39.31 -5.86 -24.84
C GLN A 727 -40.38 -5.95 -25.94
N PHE A 728 -40.27 -6.92 -26.85
CA PHE A 728 -41.19 -7.10 -27.97
C PHE A 728 -42.44 -7.93 -27.59
N VAL A 729 -42.28 -8.92 -26.72
CA VAL A 729 -43.35 -9.72 -26.13
C VAL A 729 -43.12 -9.80 -24.61
N PRO A 730 -43.79 -8.94 -23.80
CA PRO A 730 -43.67 -8.96 -22.35
C PRO A 730 -44.33 -10.18 -21.67
N GLU A 731 -45.29 -10.80 -22.37
CA GLU A 731 -46.16 -11.87 -21.88
C GLU A 731 -45.67 -13.26 -22.31
N GLY A 732 -46.20 -14.30 -21.67
CA GLY A 732 -45.92 -15.70 -21.97
C GLY A 732 -44.46 -16.17 -21.82
N ALA A 733 -44.19 -17.38 -22.30
CA ALA A 733 -42.91 -18.07 -22.12
C ALA A 733 -41.80 -17.61 -23.09
N TRP A 734 -42.06 -16.62 -23.95
CA TRP A 734 -41.11 -16.10 -24.94
C TRP A 734 -39.80 -15.65 -24.32
N SER A 735 -39.87 -14.81 -23.28
CA SER A 735 -38.68 -14.28 -22.61
C SER A 735 -37.82 -15.40 -21.99
N TRP A 736 -38.45 -16.42 -21.36
CA TRP A 736 -37.72 -17.58 -20.83
C TRP A 736 -37.09 -18.45 -21.93
N SER A 737 -37.77 -18.56 -23.08
CA SER A 737 -37.31 -19.31 -24.25
C SER A 737 -36.10 -18.65 -24.94
N ALA A 738 -35.94 -17.33 -24.82
CA ALA A 738 -34.82 -16.57 -25.37
C ALA A 738 -33.44 -17.12 -25.00
N TRP A 739 -33.29 -17.65 -23.78
CA TRP A 739 -32.05 -18.27 -23.31
C TRP A 739 -31.65 -19.50 -24.12
N ALA A 740 -32.61 -20.39 -24.39
CA ALA A 740 -32.38 -21.56 -25.22
C ALA A 740 -32.22 -21.21 -26.71
N TYR A 741 -32.90 -20.17 -27.21
CA TYR A 741 -32.62 -19.63 -28.54
C TYR A 741 -31.17 -19.12 -28.66
N GLY A 742 -30.73 -18.25 -27.75
CA GLY A 742 -29.38 -17.68 -27.76
C GLY A 742 -28.28 -18.73 -27.60
N LEU A 743 -28.35 -19.54 -26.53
CA LEU A 743 -27.34 -20.57 -26.24
C LEU A 743 -27.38 -21.70 -27.28
N GLY A 744 -28.57 -22.09 -27.74
CA GLY A 744 -28.76 -23.14 -28.76
C GLY A 744 -28.20 -22.75 -30.12
N LEU A 745 -28.47 -21.52 -30.58
CA LEU A 745 -27.87 -20.99 -31.80
C LEU A 745 -26.34 -20.86 -31.69
N CYS A 746 -25.81 -20.41 -30.54
CA CYS A 746 -24.36 -20.33 -30.32
C CYS A 746 -23.68 -21.72 -30.35
N LEU A 747 -24.26 -22.71 -29.67
CA LEU A 747 -23.76 -24.08 -29.65
C LEU A 747 -23.82 -24.72 -31.06
N LEU A 748 -24.97 -24.60 -31.74
CA LEU A 748 -25.16 -25.11 -33.10
C LEU A 748 -24.19 -24.46 -34.09
N ALA A 749 -23.98 -23.14 -34.00
CA ALA A 749 -23.04 -22.41 -34.84
C ALA A 749 -21.59 -22.88 -34.62
N VAL A 750 -21.12 -23.07 -33.39
CA VAL A 750 -19.75 -23.57 -33.13
C VAL A 750 -19.59 -25.04 -33.51
N ALA A 751 -20.60 -25.87 -33.31
CA ALA A 751 -20.58 -27.28 -33.73
C ALA A 751 -20.51 -27.43 -35.27
N THR A 752 -21.21 -26.57 -36.02
CA THR A 752 -21.34 -26.66 -37.48
C THR A 752 -20.43 -25.66 -38.22
N LEU A 753 -20.83 -24.39 -38.27
CA LEU A 753 -20.16 -23.28 -38.95
C LEU A 753 -18.76 -22.99 -38.40
N GLY A 754 -18.52 -23.24 -37.11
CA GLY A 754 -17.23 -23.09 -36.44
C GLY A 754 -16.10 -23.87 -37.11
N SER A 755 -16.40 -25.02 -37.72
CA SER A 755 -15.44 -25.80 -38.50
C SER A 755 -14.92 -25.10 -39.77
N ARG A 756 -15.66 -24.09 -40.29
CA ARG A 756 -15.34 -23.31 -41.49
C ARG A 756 -14.57 -22.02 -41.16
N LEU A 757 -14.67 -21.54 -39.92
CA LEU A 757 -14.00 -20.33 -39.43
C LEU A 757 -12.53 -20.62 -39.11
N ARG A 758 -11.65 -20.48 -40.12
CA ARG A 758 -10.19 -20.73 -40.05
C ARG A 758 -9.54 -20.23 -38.75
N TRP A 759 -9.90 -19.02 -38.34
CA TRP A 759 -9.53 -18.42 -37.06
C TRP A 759 -10.76 -17.70 -36.48
N PRO A 760 -10.99 -17.70 -35.14
CA PRO A 760 -10.22 -18.41 -34.12
C PRO A 760 -10.61 -19.90 -33.99
N VAL A 761 -11.80 -20.28 -34.47
CA VAL A 761 -12.46 -21.54 -34.07
C VAL A 761 -11.77 -22.79 -34.63
N ALA A 762 -11.44 -22.84 -35.92
CA ALA A 762 -10.83 -24.04 -36.52
C ALA A 762 -9.35 -24.20 -36.12
N ALA A 763 -8.60 -23.10 -35.96
CA ALA A 763 -7.25 -23.10 -35.40
C ALA A 763 -7.23 -23.71 -33.98
N HIS A 764 -8.22 -23.36 -33.16
CA HIS A 764 -8.34 -23.81 -31.76
C HIS A 764 -9.54 -24.74 -31.54
N ALA A 765 -9.75 -25.68 -32.47
CA ALA A 765 -10.94 -26.54 -32.50
C ALA A 765 -11.19 -27.28 -31.18
N TRP A 766 -10.15 -27.77 -30.50
CA TRP A 766 -10.30 -28.42 -29.19
C TRP A 766 -10.83 -27.47 -28.11
N LEU A 767 -10.31 -26.23 -28.06
CA LEU A 767 -10.75 -25.23 -27.09
C LEU A 767 -12.21 -24.84 -27.36
N TYR A 768 -12.56 -24.45 -28.58
CA TYR A 768 -13.92 -23.98 -28.88
C TYR A 768 -14.97 -25.10 -28.87
N GLN A 769 -14.67 -26.24 -29.51
CA GLN A 769 -15.66 -27.28 -29.80
C GLN A 769 -15.75 -28.38 -28.73
N VAL A 770 -14.79 -28.43 -27.79
CA VAL A 770 -14.89 -29.27 -26.57
C VAL A 770 -15.15 -28.37 -25.35
N TRP A 771 -14.13 -27.62 -24.90
CA TRP A 771 -14.21 -26.85 -23.64
C TRP A 771 -15.15 -25.64 -23.70
N GLY A 772 -15.22 -24.93 -24.82
CA GLY A 772 -16.08 -23.77 -25.01
C GLY A 772 -17.56 -24.16 -25.11
N ALA A 773 -17.83 -25.22 -25.87
CA ALA A 773 -19.17 -25.74 -26.13
C ALA A 773 -19.79 -26.51 -24.94
N ALA A 774 -19.00 -27.22 -24.13
CA ALA A 774 -19.54 -28.04 -23.04
C ALA A 774 -20.36 -27.24 -21.99
N PRO A 775 -19.93 -26.05 -21.51
CA PRO A 775 -20.77 -25.22 -20.65
C PRO A 775 -22.08 -24.75 -21.30
N LEU A 776 -22.09 -24.49 -22.62
CA LEU A 776 -23.32 -24.12 -23.32
C LEU A 776 -24.31 -25.30 -23.36
N ALA A 777 -23.81 -26.51 -23.65
CA ALA A 777 -24.61 -27.73 -23.61
C ALA A 777 -25.13 -28.05 -22.19
N LEU A 778 -24.31 -27.83 -21.16
CA LEU A 778 -24.70 -27.99 -19.76
C LEU A 778 -25.80 -26.98 -19.35
N LEU A 779 -25.64 -25.71 -19.71
CA LEU A 779 -26.65 -24.67 -19.46
C LEU A 779 -27.96 -24.95 -20.19
N LEU A 780 -27.91 -25.41 -21.44
CA LEU A 780 -29.09 -25.85 -22.20
C LEU A 780 -29.78 -27.07 -21.57
N TRP A 781 -29.01 -28.00 -21.01
CA TRP A 781 -29.56 -29.17 -20.31
C TRP A 781 -30.23 -28.79 -18.97
N VAL A 782 -29.60 -27.91 -18.18
CA VAL A 782 -30.20 -27.37 -16.94
C VAL A 782 -31.44 -26.54 -17.26
N TRP A 783 -31.39 -25.70 -18.30
CA TRP A 783 -32.56 -24.95 -18.78
C TRP A 783 -33.68 -25.88 -19.26
N SER A 784 -33.35 -27.00 -19.92
CA SER A 784 -34.31 -28.00 -20.38
C SER A 784 -35.09 -28.62 -19.22
N ILE A 785 -34.39 -28.98 -18.13
CA ILE A 785 -35.03 -29.45 -16.88
C ILE A 785 -35.90 -28.33 -16.28
N GLY A 786 -35.39 -27.09 -16.21
CA GLY A 786 -36.14 -25.94 -15.73
C GLY A 786 -37.40 -25.62 -16.56
N SER A 787 -37.37 -25.88 -17.87
CA SER A 787 -38.52 -25.65 -18.77
C SER A 787 -39.75 -26.47 -18.39
N ALA A 788 -39.58 -27.64 -17.75
CA ALA A 788 -40.67 -28.50 -17.33
C ALA A 788 -41.56 -27.85 -16.25
N ALA A 789 -41.02 -26.89 -15.48
CA ALA A 789 -41.76 -26.12 -14.48
C ALA A 789 -42.54 -24.93 -15.09
N SER A 790 -42.37 -24.61 -16.38
CA SER A 790 -43.11 -23.55 -17.07
C SER A 790 -44.34 -24.11 -17.78
N GLU A 791 -45.46 -23.40 -17.65
CA GLU A 791 -46.73 -23.64 -18.35
C GLU A 791 -46.65 -23.43 -19.88
N GLY A 792 -45.57 -22.82 -20.36
CA GLY A 792 -45.25 -22.69 -21.78
C GLY A 792 -46.23 -21.86 -22.59
N ASP A 793 -46.87 -20.86 -21.97
CA ASP A 793 -47.77 -19.92 -22.64
C ASP A 793 -47.13 -19.30 -23.90
N ALA A 794 -47.94 -19.17 -24.95
CA ALA A 794 -47.56 -18.75 -26.29
C ALA A 794 -48.01 -17.32 -26.65
N ALA A 795 -48.77 -16.65 -25.78
CA ALA A 795 -49.31 -15.30 -26.01
C ALA A 795 -48.26 -14.35 -26.63
N PRO A 796 -48.58 -13.61 -27.72
CA PRO A 796 -49.90 -13.43 -28.33
C PRO A 796 -50.28 -14.51 -29.37
N LEU A 797 -49.49 -15.56 -29.57
CA LEU A 797 -49.84 -16.65 -30.48
C LEU A 797 -50.74 -17.69 -29.80
N PHE A 798 -51.54 -18.39 -30.61
CA PHE A 798 -52.31 -19.55 -30.16
C PHE A 798 -51.38 -20.64 -29.63
N TRP A 799 -51.69 -21.19 -28.45
CA TRP A 799 -50.91 -22.29 -27.91
C TRP A 799 -51.12 -23.58 -28.72
N LEU A 800 -50.02 -24.11 -29.26
CA LEU A 800 -50.01 -25.36 -30.01
C LEU A 800 -49.00 -26.34 -29.39
N PRO A 801 -49.34 -27.65 -29.29
CA PRO A 801 -48.38 -28.67 -28.88
C PRO A 801 -47.18 -28.69 -29.84
N LEU A 802 -45.96 -28.84 -29.33
CA LEU A 802 -44.68 -28.85 -30.07
C LEU A 802 -44.31 -27.55 -30.83
N LEU A 803 -45.26 -26.66 -31.10
CA LEU A 803 -45.07 -25.43 -31.89
C LEU A 803 -45.14 -24.13 -31.04
N ASN A 804 -45.41 -24.23 -29.73
CA ASN A 804 -45.27 -23.09 -28.82
C ASN A 804 -43.79 -22.65 -28.66
N PRO A 805 -43.52 -21.43 -28.18
CA PRO A 805 -42.17 -20.85 -28.16
C PRO A 805 -41.16 -21.65 -27.32
N LEU A 806 -41.64 -22.34 -26.29
CA LEU A 806 -40.82 -23.10 -25.35
C LEU A 806 -40.41 -24.46 -25.92
N ASP A 807 -41.32 -25.15 -26.59
CA ASP A 807 -41.05 -26.45 -27.20
C ASP A 807 -40.23 -26.32 -28.50
N VAL A 808 -40.40 -25.24 -29.27
CA VAL A 808 -39.51 -24.92 -30.40
C VAL A 808 -38.09 -24.60 -29.92
N ALA A 809 -37.93 -23.90 -28.80
CA ALA A 809 -36.62 -23.67 -28.18
C ALA A 809 -35.99 -24.96 -27.63
N GLN A 810 -36.80 -25.86 -27.07
CA GLN A 810 -36.37 -27.18 -26.60
C GLN A 810 -35.94 -28.11 -27.77
N LEU A 811 -36.64 -28.08 -28.90
CA LEU A 811 -36.25 -28.77 -30.13
C LEU A 811 -34.90 -28.24 -30.66
N LEU A 812 -34.71 -26.93 -30.68
CA LEU A 812 -33.43 -26.31 -31.04
C LEU A 812 -32.31 -26.75 -30.08
N ALA A 813 -32.56 -26.81 -28.77
CA ALA A 813 -31.58 -27.27 -27.79
C ALA A 813 -31.14 -28.74 -28.07
N PHE A 814 -32.10 -29.63 -28.35
CA PHE A 814 -31.78 -31.01 -28.75
C PHE A 814 -30.98 -31.08 -30.06
N VAL A 815 -31.35 -30.31 -31.08
CA VAL A 815 -30.61 -30.25 -32.36
C VAL A 815 -29.18 -29.72 -32.17
N ALA A 816 -29.01 -28.69 -31.34
CA ALA A 816 -27.68 -28.11 -31.03
C ALA A 816 -26.78 -29.11 -30.29
N VAL A 817 -27.33 -29.82 -29.28
CA VAL A 817 -26.59 -30.85 -28.54
C VAL A 817 -26.28 -32.08 -29.41
N ALA A 818 -27.21 -32.51 -30.27
CA ALA A 818 -26.98 -33.60 -31.20
C ALA A 818 -25.89 -33.26 -32.24
N ALA A 819 -25.92 -32.05 -32.79
CA ALA A 819 -24.87 -31.55 -33.69
C ALA A 819 -23.51 -31.46 -32.98
N TRP A 820 -23.49 -31.04 -31.71
CA TRP A 820 -22.28 -31.00 -30.89
C TRP A 820 -21.71 -32.40 -30.61
N ILE A 821 -22.53 -33.37 -30.22
CA ILE A 821 -22.09 -34.77 -30.03
C ILE A 821 -21.55 -35.36 -31.34
N GLY A 822 -22.22 -35.08 -32.46
CA GLY A 822 -21.72 -35.43 -33.80
C GLY A 822 -20.34 -34.82 -34.09
N ARG A 823 -20.10 -33.58 -33.63
CA ARG A 823 -18.80 -32.90 -33.78
C ARG A 823 -17.73 -33.45 -32.83
N LEU A 824 -18.06 -33.82 -31.60
CA LEU A 824 -17.12 -34.50 -30.67
C LEU A 824 -16.60 -35.82 -31.27
N ARG A 825 -17.50 -36.61 -31.87
CA ARG A 825 -17.13 -37.84 -32.61
C ARG A 825 -16.19 -37.56 -33.78
N GLN A 826 -16.44 -36.51 -34.58
CA GLN A 826 -15.52 -36.10 -35.65
C GLN A 826 -14.12 -35.70 -35.14
N LEU A 827 -14.04 -35.12 -33.94
CA LEU A 827 -12.79 -34.73 -33.28
C LEU A 827 -12.08 -35.90 -32.58
N LYS A 828 -12.63 -37.12 -32.63
CA LYS A 828 -12.14 -38.31 -31.92
C LYS A 828 -11.95 -38.09 -30.41
N VAL A 829 -12.81 -37.26 -29.82
CA VAL A 829 -13.00 -37.25 -28.36
C VAL A 829 -13.54 -38.62 -27.96
N SER A 830 -13.14 -39.14 -26.79
CA SER A 830 -13.64 -40.40 -26.25
C SER A 830 -15.17 -40.48 -26.33
N GLU A 831 -15.70 -41.65 -26.68
CA GLU A 831 -17.15 -41.83 -26.76
C GLU A 831 -17.81 -41.47 -25.42
N PRO A 832 -18.97 -40.79 -25.43
CA PRO A 832 -19.63 -40.39 -24.20
C PRO A 832 -20.05 -41.62 -23.39
N PRO A 833 -19.94 -41.58 -22.05
CA PRO A 833 -20.36 -42.68 -21.17
C PRO A 833 -21.81 -43.09 -21.44
N VAL A 834 -22.14 -44.37 -21.24
CA VAL A 834 -23.48 -44.93 -21.54
C VAL A 834 -24.56 -44.23 -20.70
N GLU A 835 -24.18 -43.80 -19.50
CA GLU A 835 -24.86 -42.89 -18.57
C GLU A 835 -25.40 -41.62 -19.27
N MET A 836 -24.64 -41.04 -20.20
CA MET A 836 -25.05 -39.86 -20.98
C MET A 836 -26.27 -40.16 -21.87
N ASN A 837 -26.37 -41.38 -22.40
CA ASN A 837 -27.53 -41.78 -23.22
C ASN A 837 -28.77 -41.94 -22.34
N TYR A 838 -28.64 -42.55 -21.15
CA TYR A 838 -29.74 -42.61 -20.18
C TYR A 838 -30.20 -41.22 -19.74
N LEU A 839 -29.26 -40.29 -19.52
CA LEU A 839 -29.54 -38.89 -19.18
C LEU A 839 -30.33 -38.17 -20.30
N ALA A 840 -29.95 -38.40 -21.56
CA ALA A 840 -30.67 -37.89 -22.72
C ALA A 840 -32.09 -38.48 -22.83
N PHE A 841 -32.25 -39.80 -22.69
CA PHE A 841 -33.57 -40.45 -22.67
C PHE A 841 -34.46 -39.92 -21.53
N ALA A 842 -33.92 -39.76 -20.32
CA ALA A 842 -34.64 -39.19 -19.18
C ALA A 842 -35.07 -37.74 -19.42
N THR A 843 -34.22 -36.93 -20.08
CA THR A 843 -34.53 -35.53 -20.41
C THR A 843 -35.62 -35.44 -21.49
N VAL A 844 -35.58 -36.29 -22.51
CA VAL A 844 -36.64 -36.39 -23.52
C VAL A 844 -37.95 -36.87 -22.88
N PHE A 845 -37.91 -37.88 -22.01
CA PHE A 845 -39.09 -38.35 -21.28
C PHE A 845 -39.70 -37.25 -20.39
N LEU A 846 -38.87 -36.50 -19.64
CA LEU A 846 -39.30 -35.35 -18.85
C LEU A 846 -39.99 -34.29 -19.72
N TRP A 847 -39.39 -33.94 -20.86
CA TRP A 847 -39.98 -32.97 -21.80
C TRP A 847 -41.33 -33.44 -22.33
N PHE A 848 -41.47 -34.70 -22.75
CA PHE A 848 -42.74 -35.24 -23.23
C PHE A 848 -43.83 -35.27 -22.13
N ASN A 849 -43.45 -35.51 -20.87
CA ASN A 849 -44.38 -35.40 -19.73
C ASN A 849 -44.82 -33.95 -19.50
N ALA A 850 -43.90 -32.98 -19.55
CA ALA A 850 -44.22 -31.56 -19.45
C ALA A 850 -45.12 -31.10 -20.61
N LEU A 851 -44.82 -31.51 -21.85
CA LEU A 851 -45.67 -31.28 -23.02
C LEU A 851 -47.10 -31.78 -22.80
N LEU A 852 -47.28 -33.03 -22.33
CA LEU A 852 -48.60 -33.58 -22.03
C LEU A 852 -49.32 -32.73 -20.96
N LEU A 853 -48.65 -32.38 -19.86
CA LEU A 853 -49.25 -31.57 -18.81
C LEU A 853 -49.64 -30.16 -19.29
N ARG A 854 -48.84 -29.56 -20.18
CA ARG A 854 -49.20 -28.29 -20.85
C ARG A 854 -50.37 -28.44 -21.81
N THR A 855 -50.50 -29.55 -22.55
CA THR A 855 -51.70 -29.78 -23.39
C THR A 855 -52.97 -29.80 -22.53
N LEU A 856 -52.94 -30.46 -21.37
CA LEU A 856 -54.08 -30.50 -20.46
C LEU A 856 -54.37 -29.12 -19.84
N HIS A 857 -53.34 -28.40 -19.40
CA HIS A 857 -53.48 -27.04 -18.89
C HIS A 857 -54.17 -26.10 -19.89
N HIS A 858 -53.64 -26.00 -21.11
CA HIS A 858 -54.18 -25.09 -22.14
C HIS A 858 -55.52 -25.54 -22.73
N TRP A 859 -55.82 -26.85 -22.78
CA TRP A 859 -57.07 -27.35 -23.40
C TRP A 859 -58.21 -27.61 -22.39
N THR A 860 -57.93 -27.76 -21.09
CA THR A 860 -58.95 -27.99 -20.06
C THR A 860 -58.95 -26.96 -18.93
N GLY A 861 -58.11 -25.92 -19.00
CA GLY A 861 -58.02 -24.87 -17.97
C GLY A 861 -57.46 -25.35 -16.62
N LEU A 862 -56.84 -26.53 -16.56
CA LEU A 862 -56.23 -27.06 -15.34
C LEU A 862 -55.03 -26.17 -14.94
N PRO A 863 -54.97 -25.56 -13.74
CA PRO A 863 -53.84 -24.72 -13.35
C PRO A 863 -52.51 -25.49 -13.40
N TYR A 864 -51.46 -24.89 -13.96
CA TYR A 864 -50.14 -25.52 -14.09
C TYR A 864 -49.33 -25.46 -12.78
N THR A 865 -49.91 -25.94 -11.68
CA THR A 865 -49.21 -26.09 -10.40
C THR A 865 -48.99 -27.56 -10.07
N LEU A 866 -47.91 -27.87 -9.37
CA LEU A 866 -47.62 -29.25 -8.95
C LEU A 866 -48.74 -29.82 -8.06
N ALA A 867 -49.37 -28.98 -7.23
CA ALA A 867 -50.50 -29.38 -6.39
C ALA A 867 -51.72 -29.76 -7.24
N ASP A 868 -52.18 -28.86 -8.12
CA ASP A 868 -53.38 -29.08 -8.94
C ASP A 868 -53.22 -30.27 -9.90
N ILE A 869 -52.04 -30.40 -10.52
CA ILE A 869 -51.68 -31.56 -11.34
C ILE A 869 -51.64 -32.85 -10.50
N SER A 870 -51.15 -32.80 -9.25
CA SER A 870 -51.15 -33.97 -8.35
C SER A 870 -52.54 -34.36 -7.86
N HIS A 871 -53.51 -33.44 -7.81
CA HIS A 871 -54.89 -33.69 -7.38
C HIS A 871 -55.83 -34.05 -8.53
N SER A 872 -55.61 -33.52 -9.74
CA SER A 872 -56.44 -33.77 -10.92
C SER A 872 -56.45 -35.24 -11.37
N ALA A 873 -57.61 -35.89 -11.29
CA ALA A 873 -57.80 -37.25 -11.78
C ALA A 873 -57.54 -37.39 -13.28
N LEU A 874 -57.92 -36.37 -14.08
CA LEU A 874 -57.67 -36.31 -15.52
C LEU A 874 -56.16 -36.34 -15.81
N ALA A 875 -55.38 -35.50 -15.12
CA ALA A 875 -53.92 -35.44 -15.31
C ALA A 875 -53.24 -36.74 -14.89
N GLN A 876 -53.68 -37.35 -13.79
CA GLN A 876 -53.11 -38.62 -13.35
C GLN A 876 -53.43 -39.78 -14.30
N ALA A 877 -54.67 -39.90 -14.77
CA ALA A 877 -55.05 -40.91 -15.75
C ALA A 877 -54.30 -40.72 -17.09
N ALA A 878 -54.20 -39.48 -17.59
CA ALA A 878 -53.46 -39.16 -18.81
C ALA A 878 -51.96 -39.52 -18.70
N LEU A 879 -51.31 -39.18 -17.58
CA LEU A 879 -49.93 -39.57 -17.31
C LEU A 879 -49.78 -41.11 -17.28
N THR A 880 -50.68 -41.83 -16.62
CA THR A 880 -50.63 -43.30 -16.52
C THR A 880 -50.78 -43.96 -17.89
N VAL A 881 -51.73 -43.52 -18.72
CA VAL A 881 -51.87 -43.99 -20.12
C VAL A 881 -50.62 -43.64 -20.95
N PHE A 882 -50.09 -42.42 -20.80
CA PHE A 882 -48.92 -41.97 -21.55
C PHE A 882 -47.64 -42.75 -21.21
N TRP A 883 -47.41 -43.06 -19.93
CA TRP A 883 -46.27 -43.89 -19.50
C TRP A 883 -46.38 -45.32 -20.04
N ALA A 884 -47.60 -45.87 -20.09
CA ALA A 884 -47.86 -47.20 -20.63
C ALA A 884 -47.58 -47.26 -22.16
N LEU A 885 -47.96 -46.22 -22.91
CA LEU A 885 -47.63 -46.07 -24.33
C LEU A 885 -46.12 -45.84 -24.55
N CYS A 886 -45.46 -45.03 -23.72
CA CYS A 886 -43.99 -44.88 -23.74
C CYS A 886 -43.27 -46.21 -23.50
N ALA A 887 -43.72 -47.00 -22.53
CA ALA A 887 -43.17 -48.32 -22.24
C ALA A 887 -43.30 -49.29 -23.42
N LEU A 888 -44.51 -49.42 -23.98
CA LEU A 888 -44.78 -50.27 -25.14
C LEU A 888 -43.95 -49.84 -26.36
N THR A 889 -43.85 -48.54 -26.64
CA THR A 889 -43.05 -48.03 -27.78
C THR A 889 -41.55 -48.23 -27.58
N MET A 890 -41.01 -47.98 -26.38
CA MET A 890 -39.62 -48.33 -26.04
C MET A 890 -39.34 -49.82 -26.24
N GLN A 891 -40.24 -50.69 -25.78
CA GLN A 891 -40.11 -52.14 -25.88
C GLN A 891 -40.15 -52.61 -27.35
N VAL A 892 -41.12 -52.15 -28.15
CA VAL A 892 -41.21 -52.49 -29.59
C VAL A 892 -40.00 -51.99 -30.38
N ILE A 893 -39.49 -50.78 -30.09
CA ILE A 893 -38.25 -50.26 -30.69
C ILE A 893 -37.05 -51.11 -30.27
N ALA A 894 -36.95 -51.48 -29.00
CA ALA A 894 -35.88 -52.31 -28.47
C ALA A 894 -35.84 -53.72 -29.08
N THR A 895 -37.00 -54.35 -29.27
CA THR A 895 -37.10 -55.65 -29.94
C THR A 895 -36.72 -55.57 -31.42
N ARG A 896 -37.10 -54.49 -32.13
CA ARG A 896 -36.68 -54.27 -33.53
C ARG A 896 -35.20 -53.92 -33.68
N GLY A 897 -34.60 -53.24 -32.70
CA GLY A 897 -33.19 -52.83 -32.70
C GLY A 897 -32.22 -53.77 -31.97
N GLY A 898 -32.70 -54.86 -31.36
CA GLY A 898 -31.87 -55.76 -30.52
C GLY A 898 -31.41 -55.17 -29.18
N MET A 899 -31.92 -54.01 -28.78
CA MET A 899 -31.40 -53.18 -27.68
C MET A 899 -31.90 -53.65 -26.30
N ARG A 900 -31.33 -54.74 -25.74
CA ARG A 900 -31.77 -55.31 -24.44
C ARG A 900 -31.90 -54.29 -23.30
N MET A 901 -31.00 -53.30 -23.20
CA MET A 901 -31.10 -52.26 -22.17
C MET A 901 -32.35 -51.38 -22.32
N LEU A 902 -32.74 -51.02 -23.54
CA LEU A 902 -33.96 -50.25 -23.81
C LEU A 902 -35.22 -51.09 -23.56
N TRP A 903 -35.17 -52.40 -23.83
CA TRP A 903 -36.26 -53.33 -23.53
C TRP A 903 -36.53 -53.42 -22.02
N PHE A 904 -35.47 -53.54 -21.21
CA PHE A 904 -35.58 -53.53 -19.75
C PHE A 904 -36.00 -52.16 -19.20
N ALA A 905 -35.54 -51.05 -19.79
CA ALA A 905 -35.99 -49.71 -19.40
C ALA A 905 -37.49 -49.51 -19.63
N GLY A 906 -38.01 -49.92 -20.80
CA GLY A 906 -39.45 -49.90 -21.08
C GLY A 906 -40.24 -50.83 -20.15
N GLY A 907 -39.72 -52.03 -19.85
CA GLY A 907 -40.32 -52.95 -18.88
C GLY A 907 -40.36 -52.39 -17.45
N ALA A 908 -39.32 -51.67 -17.03
CA ALA A 908 -39.30 -50.98 -15.73
C ALA A 908 -40.31 -49.81 -15.68
N LEU A 909 -40.44 -49.04 -16.77
CA LEU A 909 -41.47 -47.99 -16.88
C LEU A 909 -42.89 -48.60 -16.84
N LEU A 910 -43.11 -49.74 -17.50
CA LEU A 910 -44.38 -50.47 -17.44
C LEU A 910 -44.71 -50.92 -16.01
N GLY A 911 -43.74 -51.52 -15.31
CA GLY A 911 -43.88 -51.90 -13.90
C GLY A 911 -44.18 -50.71 -12.99
N GLY A 912 -43.45 -49.60 -13.16
CA GLY A 912 -43.71 -48.35 -12.44
C GLY A 912 -45.09 -47.76 -12.73
N THR A 913 -45.58 -47.89 -13.96
CA THR A 913 -46.95 -47.47 -14.35
C THR A 913 -48.02 -48.31 -13.66
N VAL A 914 -47.84 -49.63 -13.59
CA VAL A 914 -48.74 -50.53 -12.85
C VAL A 914 -48.72 -50.21 -11.35
N ILE A 915 -47.55 -50.02 -10.75
CA ILE A 915 -47.40 -49.64 -9.33
C ILE A 915 -48.09 -48.30 -9.05
N LYS A 916 -47.89 -47.29 -9.91
CA LYS A 916 -48.57 -45.99 -9.79
C LYS A 916 -50.09 -46.16 -9.81
N LEU A 917 -50.61 -46.93 -10.76
CA LEU A 917 -52.05 -47.16 -10.91
C LEU A 917 -52.65 -47.81 -9.65
N PHE A 918 -51.99 -48.81 -9.06
CA PHE A 918 -52.46 -49.44 -7.82
C PHE A 918 -52.42 -48.52 -6.59
N LEU A 919 -51.43 -47.63 -6.48
CA LEU A 919 -51.22 -46.80 -5.29
C LEU A 919 -51.97 -45.45 -5.34
N PHE A 920 -51.88 -44.74 -6.47
CA PHE A 920 -52.33 -43.34 -6.59
C PHE A 920 -53.63 -43.18 -7.37
N ASP A 921 -53.86 -43.98 -8.41
CA ASP A 921 -55.08 -43.87 -9.22
C ASP A 921 -56.22 -44.67 -8.58
N LEU A 922 -55.94 -45.90 -8.10
CA LEU A 922 -56.92 -46.79 -7.48
C LEU A 922 -57.52 -46.27 -6.16
N SER A 923 -56.79 -45.42 -5.45
CA SER A 923 -57.20 -44.82 -4.17
C SER A 923 -58.17 -43.64 -4.34
N ARG A 924 -58.40 -43.18 -5.58
CA ARG A 924 -59.24 -42.02 -5.91
C ARG A 924 -60.49 -42.35 -6.74
N ILE A 925 -60.52 -43.52 -7.36
CA ILE A 925 -61.59 -43.93 -8.31
C ILE A 925 -62.52 -44.96 -7.65
N GLN A 926 -63.83 -44.71 -7.72
CA GLN A 926 -64.87 -45.61 -7.19
C GLN A 926 -65.68 -46.28 -8.32
N GLY A 927 -66.22 -47.47 -8.06
CA GLY A 927 -67.17 -48.13 -8.97
C GLY A 927 -66.59 -48.59 -10.31
N LEU A 928 -67.31 -48.27 -11.39
CA LEU A 928 -67.15 -48.87 -12.73
C LEU A 928 -65.84 -48.49 -13.43
N GLU A 929 -65.41 -47.24 -13.30
CA GLU A 929 -64.21 -46.69 -13.94
C GLU A 929 -62.95 -47.51 -13.59
N ARG A 930 -62.86 -47.96 -12.34
CA ARG A 930 -61.77 -48.83 -11.86
C ARG A 930 -61.72 -50.18 -12.58
N ILE A 931 -62.86 -50.74 -12.96
CA ILE A 931 -62.96 -52.01 -13.72
C ILE A 931 -62.49 -51.78 -15.15
N VAL A 932 -62.91 -50.69 -15.79
CA VAL A 932 -62.47 -50.31 -17.14
C VAL A 932 -60.96 -50.06 -17.18
N ALA A 933 -60.40 -49.37 -16.18
CA ALA A 933 -58.96 -49.17 -16.04
C ALA A 933 -58.20 -50.51 -15.91
N PHE A 934 -58.67 -51.45 -15.08
CA PHE A 934 -58.05 -52.77 -14.96
C PHE A 934 -58.08 -53.57 -16.27
N ILE A 935 -59.19 -53.53 -17.01
CA ILE A 935 -59.30 -54.21 -18.31
C ILE A 935 -58.35 -53.57 -19.34
N GLY A 936 -58.29 -52.24 -19.40
CA GLY A 936 -57.37 -51.52 -20.29
C GLY A 936 -55.90 -51.85 -20.04
N VAL A 937 -55.47 -51.89 -18.76
CA VAL A 937 -54.12 -52.30 -18.38
C VAL A 937 -53.87 -53.77 -18.72
N GLY A 938 -54.81 -54.67 -18.42
CA GLY A 938 -54.69 -56.10 -18.74
C GLY A 938 -54.51 -56.37 -20.24
N VAL A 939 -55.32 -55.70 -21.07
CA VAL A 939 -55.19 -55.76 -22.54
C VAL A 939 -53.85 -55.21 -23.01
N LEU A 940 -53.37 -54.10 -22.43
CA LEU A 940 -52.06 -53.56 -22.78
C LEU A 940 -50.90 -54.50 -22.41
N LEU A 941 -50.94 -55.13 -21.24
CA LEU A 941 -49.94 -56.12 -20.81
C LEU A 941 -49.90 -57.35 -21.75
N LEU A 942 -51.07 -57.81 -22.21
CA LEU A 942 -51.17 -58.88 -23.21
C LEU A 942 -50.59 -58.46 -24.57
N LEU A 943 -50.86 -57.23 -25.02
CA LEU A 943 -50.29 -56.68 -26.25
C LEU A 943 -48.76 -56.53 -26.18
N VAL A 944 -48.22 -56.06 -25.04
CA VAL A 944 -46.76 -56.03 -24.78
C VAL A 944 -46.15 -57.43 -24.89
N GLY A 945 -46.76 -58.42 -24.23
CA GLY A 945 -46.28 -59.80 -24.23
C GLY A 945 -46.27 -60.44 -25.63
N TYR A 946 -47.22 -60.07 -26.49
CA TYR A 946 -47.31 -60.56 -27.87
C TYR A 946 -46.33 -59.85 -28.83
N PHE A 947 -46.25 -58.52 -28.76
CA PHE A 947 -45.49 -57.73 -29.75
C PHE A 947 -44.01 -57.50 -29.42
N SER A 948 -43.54 -57.82 -28.20
CA SER A 948 -42.21 -57.43 -27.74
C SER A 948 -41.42 -58.52 -27.01
N PRO A 949 -41.10 -59.66 -27.64
CA PRO A 949 -40.19 -60.66 -27.07
C PRO A 949 -38.81 -60.08 -26.73
N LEU A 950 -38.19 -60.63 -25.68
CA LEU A 950 -36.87 -60.21 -25.17
C LEU A 950 -35.76 -60.48 -26.21
N PRO A 951 -34.91 -59.49 -26.58
CA PRO A 951 -33.85 -59.73 -27.54
C PRO A 951 -32.78 -60.73 -27.03
N PRO A 952 -32.20 -61.56 -27.92
CA PRO A 952 -31.13 -62.48 -27.56
C PRO A 952 -29.89 -61.75 -27.05
N ARG A 953 -29.05 -62.44 -26.26
CA ARG A 953 -27.77 -61.89 -25.79
C ARG A 953 -26.81 -61.84 -26.99
N GLN A 954 -26.13 -60.72 -27.21
CA GLN A 954 -24.98 -60.70 -28.12
C GLN A 954 -23.89 -61.56 -27.48
N ALA A 955 -23.33 -62.50 -28.24
CA ALA A 955 -22.26 -63.37 -27.76
C ALA A 955 -20.97 -62.57 -27.55
N THR A 956 -20.34 -62.76 -26.41
CA THR A 956 -19.02 -62.17 -26.12
C THR A 956 -17.96 -62.87 -26.99
N PRO A 957 -16.90 -62.21 -27.50
CA PRO A 957 -15.94 -62.85 -28.40
C PRO A 957 -15.21 -64.09 -27.84
N GLU A 958 -15.24 -64.30 -26.53
CA GLU A 958 -14.68 -65.50 -25.85
C GLU A 958 -15.65 -66.71 -25.84
N GLU A 959 -16.95 -66.50 -26.07
CA GLU A 959 -17.98 -67.56 -26.05
C GLU A 959 -18.12 -68.30 -27.40
N VAL A 960 -17.27 -67.99 -28.39
CA VAL A 960 -17.24 -68.70 -29.69
C VAL A 960 -15.92 -69.47 -29.85
N LYS A 961 -15.87 -70.65 -29.24
CA LYS A 961 -15.10 -71.79 -29.76
C LYS A 961 -16.07 -72.90 -30.20
N PRO A 962 -15.72 -73.66 -31.25
CA PRO A 962 -16.58 -74.69 -31.84
C PRO A 962 -16.70 -75.93 -30.95
#